data_AF-A0A9E1KQV1-F1
#
_entry.id   AF-A0A9E1KQV1-F1
#
_cell.length_a   1.000
_cell.length_b   1.000
_cell.length_c   1.000
_cell.angle_alpha   90.00
_cell.angle_beta   90.00
_cell.angle_gamma   90.00
#
_symmetry.space_group_name_H-M   'P 1'
#
loop_
_entity.id
_entity.type
_entity.pdbx_description
1 polymer ?
#
loop_
_entity_poly.entity_id
_entity_poly.type
_entity_poly.pdbx_seq_one_letter_code
_entity_poly.pdbx_strand_id
1 'polypeptide(L)'
;RVKVSFGKLLGIHDRAHIDHFFSGEPCVLQHNLDRKAASTLYLRFQKIGADVFLEKAVAPEIQRSTGPAPSRQSHTTPPSAVVKKTSMETPDRQKKLIVSATSTPPAKGKRPARLGKTFKDLQIPTKNVSGVQPSAVPEEYNKEGRDSEPGAPNFFSLRPFRNSIEVQGRVERSWQIMHIAFTISALAAIAFIILGGGFLLLSAPSQHLTGAQALAVDQRSNLLITAGNRLFMHDRAGLGSVSYELDALGLDTLSAPIAFVANNEILLQGRPLDTDQESLPQRLMHCNLENTSCHPLTPQRLAGPVEGLVVDARTGAVFAAIPAAGLLLKLSLEGDIIGRSETDMPLQPVLRLQSGLLHMNSADGPAISIFKPDSNGFGRQLDEILLLPPVAQNAGQTRVGDFVWAADRWWVVLFNPDTSDYDLYQFDSRWNFIKRIDLAPGSLPKQLVNWADKTLVVDTKHLQIQRFNAQGEAEVPLVSDYLADYVRAQNNAASLSTALWHINFAVLLVIIIAGLIVGYAHRLRSMVYRLTREHNAKSVEDQQDIISWIDLSANRRQRLTTIGIIYAAAGVIILAIIWALGVSSLQVLALFIGLSGPAIALMLLAAANTGHIGLLNDQLLLVDHNNIYNLGSGPRIHFRERFLMMDDVVVFVGTPLLPAFAEQQLRQRVAQRVLAGIKVDRKTVLIKLINGGHPLVQGAIATATTVLTAMLILLITATSV
;
A
#
# COMPACT_ATOMS: atom_id res chain seq x y z
N ARG A 1 -28.10 -18.04 21.52
CA ARG A 1 -27.94 -17.13 20.35
C ARG A 1 -29.02 -17.38 19.29
N VAL A 2 -29.18 -18.61 18.77
CA VAL A 2 -30.15 -18.99 17.71
C VAL A 2 -31.58 -18.48 17.97
N LYS A 3 -32.20 -18.78 19.12
CA LYS A 3 -33.57 -18.36 19.47
C LYS A 3 -33.87 -16.86 19.23
N VAL A 4 -32.92 -15.96 19.53
CA VAL A 4 -33.06 -14.51 19.33
C VAL A 4 -32.98 -14.12 17.84
N SER A 5 -32.19 -14.84 17.06
CA SER A 5 -32.11 -14.64 15.59
C SER A 5 -33.37 -15.16 14.90
N PHE A 6 -33.89 -16.30 15.38
CA PHE A 6 -35.14 -16.91 14.92
C PHE A 6 -36.35 -15.98 15.15
N GLY A 7 -36.53 -15.46 16.37
CA GLY A 7 -37.60 -14.50 16.69
C GLY A 7 -37.53 -13.25 15.80
N LYS A 8 -36.33 -12.66 15.61
CA LYS A 8 -36.13 -11.53 14.70
C LYS A 8 -36.42 -11.84 13.23
N LEU A 9 -36.21 -13.07 12.78
CA LEU A 9 -36.46 -13.51 11.40
C LEU A 9 -37.96 -13.65 11.10
N LEU A 10 -38.75 -14.12 12.08
CA LEU A 10 -40.20 -14.29 11.97
C LEU A 10 -41.02 -13.10 12.50
N GLY A 11 -40.38 -12.06 13.04
CA GLY A 11 -41.08 -10.91 13.65
C GLY A 11 -41.70 -11.21 15.02
N ILE A 12 -41.35 -12.33 15.65
CA ILE A 12 -41.86 -12.75 16.96
C ILE A 12 -41.04 -12.05 18.04
N HIS A 13 -41.71 -11.40 18.98
CA HIS A 13 -41.09 -10.66 20.08
C HIS A 13 -41.43 -11.22 21.47
N ASP A 14 -42.47 -12.06 21.57
CA ASP A 14 -42.74 -12.82 22.79
C ASP A 14 -41.73 -13.96 22.94
N ARG A 15 -41.10 -14.01 24.11
CA ARG A 15 -40.10 -15.00 24.47
C ARG A 15 -40.72 -16.37 24.77
N ALA A 16 -41.90 -16.43 25.38
CA ALA A 16 -42.58 -17.69 25.67
C ALA A 16 -42.96 -18.40 24.36
N HIS A 17 -43.53 -17.65 23.41
CA HIS A 17 -43.81 -18.15 22.07
C HIS A 17 -42.55 -18.59 21.32
N ILE A 18 -41.44 -17.83 21.40
CA ILE A 18 -40.14 -18.27 20.83
C ILE A 18 -39.67 -19.58 21.47
N ASP A 19 -39.80 -19.74 22.79
CA ASP A 19 -39.31 -20.94 23.48
C ASP A 19 -40.11 -22.21 23.10
N HIS A 20 -41.40 -22.09 22.74
CA HIS A 20 -42.21 -23.20 22.22
C HIS A 20 -41.70 -23.76 20.87
N PHE A 21 -41.22 -22.92 19.94
CA PHE A 21 -40.60 -23.39 18.68
C PHE A 21 -39.30 -24.19 18.87
N PHE A 22 -38.83 -24.34 20.11
CA PHE A 22 -37.69 -25.17 20.50
C PHE A 22 -38.06 -26.17 21.60
N SER A 23 -39.34 -26.58 21.72
CA SER A 23 -39.78 -27.66 22.63
C SER A 23 -39.35 -29.06 22.15
N GLY A 24 -39.12 -29.21 20.84
CA GLY A 24 -38.91 -30.51 20.18
C GLY A 24 -40.17 -31.06 19.49
N GLU A 25 -41.33 -30.42 19.68
CA GLU A 25 -42.58 -30.79 19.03
C GLU A 25 -42.67 -30.21 17.59
N PRO A 26 -43.32 -30.90 16.64
CA PRO A 26 -43.47 -30.43 15.27
C PRO A 26 -44.44 -29.24 15.18
N CYS A 27 -43.90 -28.03 15.05
CA CYS A 27 -44.67 -26.78 15.01
C CYS A 27 -44.76 -26.19 13.59
N VAL A 28 -45.96 -25.85 13.13
CA VAL A 28 -46.19 -25.32 11.77
C VAL A 28 -45.92 -23.82 11.71
N LEU A 29 -44.82 -23.43 11.05
CA LEU A 29 -44.38 -22.02 10.98
C LEU A 29 -45.30 -21.14 10.10
N GLN A 30 -45.77 -21.66 8.96
CA GLN A 30 -46.62 -20.92 8.02
C GLN A 30 -47.31 -21.85 7.01
N HIS A 31 -48.59 -21.61 6.72
CA HIS A 31 -49.34 -22.33 5.67
C HIS A 31 -49.24 -21.63 4.30
N ASN A 32 -49.54 -22.37 3.23
CA ASN A 32 -49.75 -21.86 1.86
C ASN A 32 -48.57 -21.06 1.26
N LEU A 33 -47.34 -21.39 1.64
CA LEU A 33 -46.13 -20.84 1.02
C LEU A 33 -45.93 -21.39 -0.40
N ASP A 34 -45.76 -20.48 -1.37
CA ASP A 34 -45.23 -20.85 -2.69
C ASP A 34 -43.82 -21.47 -2.56
N ARG A 35 -43.48 -22.37 -3.49
CA ARG A 35 -42.22 -23.13 -3.53
C ARG A 35 -40.99 -22.21 -3.45
N LYS A 36 -41.02 -21.03 -4.08
CA LYS A 36 -39.91 -20.06 -4.05
C LYS A 36 -39.80 -19.32 -2.71
N ALA A 37 -40.93 -19.10 -2.03
CA ALA A 37 -40.94 -18.52 -0.69
C ALA A 37 -40.45 -19.54 0.35
N ALA A 38 -40.92 -20.78 0.27
CA ALA A 38 -40.49 -21.89 1.12
C ALA A 38 -38.97 -22.16 1.02
N SER A 39 -38.41 -22.25 -0.20
CA SER A 39 -36.97 -22.43 -0.39
C SER A 39 -36.14 -21.24 0.13
N THR A 40 -36.69 -20.02 0.05
CA THR A 40 -36.02 -18.81 0.56
C THR A 40 -36.02 -18.76 2.09
N LEU A 41 -37.10 -19.22 2.74
CA LEU A 41 -37.16 -19.37 4.20
C LEU A 41 -36.21 -20.46 4.70
N TYR A 42 -36.23 -21.64 4.07
CA TYR A 42 -35.32 -22.75 4.37
C TYR A 42 -33.84 -22.32 4.41
N LEU A 43 -33.37 -21.65 3.34
CA LEU A 43 -31.99 -21.16 3.26
C LEU A 43 -31.66 -20.06 4.29
N ARG A 44 -32.66 -19.36 4.84
CA ARG A 44 -32.47 -18.39 5.93
C ARG A 44 -32.42 -19.07 7.30
N PHE A 45 -33.20 -20.13 7.53
CA PHE A 45 -33.14 -20.92 8.76
C PHE A 45 -31.82 -21.69 8.88
N GLN A 46 -31.38 -22.36 7.80
CA GLN A 46 -30.08 -23.02 7.77
C GLN A 46 -28.92 -22.05 8.08
N LYS A 47 -28.99 -20.81 7.55
CA LYS A 47 -28.01 -19.75 7.82
C LYS A 47 -28.00 -19.20 9.26
N ILE A 48 -29.00 -19.50 10.09
CA ILE A 48 -28.96 -19.18 11.53
C ILE A 48 -28.66 -20.43 12.40
N GLY A 49 -28.30 -21.55 11.78
CA GLY A 49 -27.99 -22.80 12.49
C GLY A 49 -29.22 -23.53 13.02
N ALA A 50 -30.39 -23.35 12.39
CA ALA A 50 -31.57 -24.18 12.65
C ALA A 50 -31.63 -25.32 11.63
N ASP A 51 -31.79 -26.54 12.14
CA ASP A 51 -32.05 -27.73 11.31
C ASP A 51 -33.55 -27.84 11.02
N VAL A 52 -33.91 -28.03 9.76
CA VAL A 52 -35.30 -27.87 9.26
C VAL A 52 -35.54 -28.82 8.10
N PHE A 53 -36.73 -29.42 8.04
CA PHE A 53 -37.17 -30.28 6.94
C PHE A 53 -38.34 -29.66 6.18
N LEU A 54 -38.36 -29.81 4.86
CA LEU A 54 -39.45 -29.34 3.99
C LEU A 54 -40.33 -30.52 3.58
N GLU A 55 -41.35 -30.81 4.38
CA GLU A 55 -42.34 -31.83 4.06
C GLU A 55 -43.44 -31.29 3.12
N LYS A 56 -43.81 -32.07 2.11
CA LYS A 56 -44.91 -31.72 1.20
C LYS A 56 -46.22 -32.14 1.84
N ALA A 57 -46.97 -31.18 2.37
CA ALA A 57 -48.28 -31.41 2.97
C ALA A 57 -49.20 -32.22 2.04
N VAL A 58 -49.49 -33.46 2.45
CA VAL A 58 -50.62 -34.24 1.94
C VAL A 58 -51.88 -33.65 2.58
N ALA A 59 -52.91 -33.36 1.77
CA ALA A 59 -54.13 -32.75 2.30
C ALA A 59 -54.84 -33.73 3.25
N PRO A 60 -55.10 -33.37 4.51
CA PRO A 60 -55.83 -34.24 5.42
C PRO A 60 -57.29 -34.37 4.98
N GLU A 61 -57.79 -35.59 4.98
CA GLU A 61 -59.18 -35.91 4.63
C GLU A 61 -60.14 -35.33 5.69
N ILE A 62 -61.21 -34.66 5.26
CA ILE A 62 -62.09 -33.90 6.15
C ILE A 62 -63.05 -34.84 6.88
N GLN A 63 -62.59 -35.43 7.98
CA GLN A 63 -63.47 -36.11 8.92
C GLN A 63 -64.22 -35.08 9.77
N ARG A 64 -65.57 -35.19 9.77
CA ARG A 64 -66.46 -34.36 10.58
C ARG A 64 -66.61 -34.97 11.97
N SER A 65 -66.35 -34.20 13.03
CA SER A 65 -66.86 -34.51 14.38
C SER A 65 -67.45 -33.28 15.05
N THR A 66 -68.55 -33.50 15.74
CA THR A 66 -69.38 -32.57 16.52
C THR A 66 -68.62 -31.80 17.62
N GLY A 67 -69.19 -30.66 18.07
CA GLY A 67 -68.67 -29.83 19.17
C GLY A 67 -68.88 -30.42 20.59
N PRO A 68 -68.93 -29.60 21.68
CA PRO A 68 -69.62 -28.31 21.74
C PRO A 68 -68.84 -27.12 22.37
N ALA A 69 -69.50 -25.97 22.48
CA ALA A 69 -69.12 -24.80 23.29
C ALA A 69 -69.70 -24.93 24.74
N PRO A 70 -69.51 -23.98 25.70
CA PRO A 70 -68.83 -22.66 25.67
C PRO A 70 -67.78 -22.48 26.80
N SER A 71 -67.26 -21.26 27.07
CA SER A 71 -67.79 -20.41 28.16
C SER A 71 -67.22 -18.97 28.17
N ARG A 72 -67.80 -18.07 29.00
CA ARG A 72 -67.42 -16.66 29.20
C ARG A 72 -66.50 -16.47 30.41
N GLN A 73 -65.57 -15.51 30.37
CA GLN A 73 -65.27 -14.54 31.45
C GLN A 73 -64.26 -13.46 30.99
N SER A 74 -63.86 -12.54 31.87
CA SER A 74 -64.38 -11.17 31.91
C SER A 74 -63.78 -10.37 33.09
N HIS A 75 -63.43 -9.09 32.88
CA HIS A 75 -62.78 -8.20 33.88
C HIS A 75 -61.34 -8.66 34.29
N THR A 76 -60.46 -7.86 34.91
CA THR A 76 -60.61 -6.53 35.56
C THR A 76 -59.29 -5.71 35.51
N THR A 77 -59.39 -4.37 35.49
CA THR A 77 -58.38 -3.40 36.00
C THR A 77 -58.68 -3.07 37.49
N PRO A 78 -58.02 -2.16 38.25
CA PRO A 78 -56.82 -1.29 38.07
C PRO A 78 -55.79 -1.62 39.24
N PRO A 79 -55.05 -0.73 39.96
CA PRO A 79 -54.78 0.71 39.85
C PRO A 79 -53.34 1.27 40.12
N SER A 80 -53.13 2.47 39.57
CA SER A 80 -52.47 3.69 40.10
C SER A 80 -51.35 3.69 41.17
N ALA A 81 -50.24 4.36 40.84
CA ALA A 81 -49.49 5.30 41.69
C ALA A 81 -48.60 6.24 40.82
N VAL A 82 -48.05 7.39 41.28
CA VAL A 82 -48.68 8.64 41.80
C VAL A 82 -47.56 9.70 42.02
N VAL A 83 -47.74 10.95 41.54
CA VAL A 83 -47.05 12.21 41.99
C VAL A 83 -45.54 12.37 41.62
N LYS A 84 -44.93 13.58 41.41
CA LYS A 84 -45.21 14.99 41.82
C LYS A 84 -44.92 16.05 40.71
N LYS A 85 -45.32 17.32 40.96
CA LYS A 85 -45.04 18.54 40.13
C LYS A 85 -43.68 19.19 40.50
N THR A 86 -43.16 20.19 39.76
CA THR A 86 -43.40 21.67 39.90
C THR A 86 -42.72 22.37 38.69
N SER A 87 -43.36 23.22 37.87
CA SER A 87 -43.52 24.70 37.97
C SER A 87 -42.20 25.50 38.16
N MET A 88 -42.01 26.74 37.67
CA MET A 88 -42.73 27.60 36.68
C MET A 88 -42.00 28.97 36.61
N GLU A 89 -41.78 29.57 35.43
CA GLU A 89 -41.84 31.05 35.24
C GLU A 89 -41.72 31.54 33.78
N THR A 90 -42.24 32.74 33.52
CA THR A 90 -42.12 33.57 32.29
C THR A 90 -42.62 34.99 32.64
N PRO A 91 -42.15 36.07 31.99
CA PRO A 91 -43.06 36.77 31.05
C PRO A 91 -42.39 37.55 29.88
N ASP A 92 -43.23 38.00 28.93
CA ASP A 92 -43.21 39.19 28.03
C ASP A 92 -41.89 39.98 27.73
N ARG A 93 -41.73 40.67 26.58
CA ARG A 93 -42.70 41.62 25.99
C ARG A 93 -42.46 41.96 24.50
N GLN A 94 -43.45 42.59 23.85
CA GLN A 94 -43.44 43.01 22.44
C GLN A 94 -42.97 44.47 22.18
N LYS A 95 -42.74 44.76 20.88
CA LYS A 95 -43.12 45.97 20.09
C LYS A 95 -42.15 47.17 19.89
N LYS A 96 -41.76 47.32 18.61
CA LYS A 96 -42.05 48.45 17.67
C LYS A 96 -40.88 49.36 17.22
N LEU A 97 -41.02 49.84 15.99
CA LEU A 97 -40.12 50.66 15.16
C LEU A 97 -39.83 52.05 15.74
N ILE A 98 -38.73 52.66 15.28
CA ILE A 98 -38.73 54.03 14.70
C ILE A 98 -37.64 54.17 13.61
N VAL A 99 -37.77 55.21 12.78
CA VAL A 99 -37.00 55.47 11.54
C VAL A 99 -35.91 56.51 11.76
N SER A 100 -34.80 56.44 11.01
CA SER A 100 -33.97 57.59 10.63
C SER A 100 -33.32 57.35 9.26
N ALA A 101 -33.11 58.41 8.46
CA ALA A 101 -32.52 58.35 7.12
C ALA A 101 -31.64 59.58 6.84
N THR A 102 -30.64 59.46 5.96
CA THR A 102 -29.72 60.55 5.58
C THR A 102 -29.19 60.37 4.15
N SER A 103 -28.83 61.48 3.49
CA SER A 103 -28.37 61.59 2.09
C SER A 103 -27.04 62.37 2.02
N THR A 104 -26.35 62.61 0.89
CA THR A 104 -26.68 62.53 -0.55
C THR A 104 -25.41 62.08 -1.35
N PRO A 105 -25.49 61.75 -2.65
CA PRO A 105 -24.36 61.28 -3.48
C PRO A 105 -23.65 62.50 -4.16
N PRO A 106 -22.90 62.40 -5.28
CA PRO A 106 -22.37 61.24 -6.04
C PRO A 106 -20.87 61.37 -6.42
N ALA A 107 -20.31 60.43 -7.21
CA ALA A 107 -19.80 60.69 -8.58
C ALA A 107 -18.97 59.54 -9.22
N LYS A 108 -18.82 59.61 -10.56
CA LYS A 108 -17.83 58.95 -11.44
C LYS A 108 -17.83 57.41 -11.52
N GLY A 109 -18.54 56.86 -12.51
CA GLY A 109 -18.39 55.46 -12.95
C GLY A 109 -17.24 55.21 -13.93
N LYS A 110 -16.93 53.92 -14.19
CA LYS A 110 -16.06 53.44 -15.28
C LYS A 110 -16.69 52.24 -16.00
N ARG A 111 -16.31 52.07 -17.27
CA ARG A 111 -16.91 51.15 -18.27
C ARG A 111 -16.93 49.67 -17.83
N PRO A 112 -17.97 48.88 -18.17
CA PRO A 112 -17.90 47.43 -18.11
C PRO A 112 -16.93 46.88 -19.17
N ALA A 113 -16.29 45.74 -18.86
CA ALA A 113 -15.33 45.08 -19.75
C ALA A 113 -16.02 44.24 -20.85
N ARG A 114 -15.26 43.90 -21.90
CA ARG A 114 -15.75 43.16 -23.09
C ARG A 114 -16.31 41.78 -22.73
N LEU A 115 -17.53 41.48 -23.19
CA LEU A 115 -18.04 40.10 -23.23
C LEU A 115 -17.22 39.25 -24.23
N GLY A 116 -16.93 38.01 -23.87
CA GLY A 116 -16.20 37.06 -24.72
C GLY A 116 -17.02 36.61 -25.94
N LYS A 117 -16.37 36.49 -27.10
CA LYS A 117 -16.97 36.02 -28.35
C LYS A 117 -17.21 34.50 -28.31
N THR A 118 -18.47 34.03 -28.31
CA THR A 118 -18.84 32.66 -28.74
C THR A 118 -20.35 32.58 -29.03
N PHE A 119 -20.79 33.13 -30.17
CA PHE A 119 -22.08 32.81 -30.81
C PHE A 119 -22.20 33.40 -32.24
N LYS A 120 -21.07 33.67 -32.93
CA LYS A 120 -21.06 34.54 -34.13
C LYS A 120 -21.25 33.81 -35.47
N ASP A 121 -21.26 32.48 -35.48
CA ASP A 121 -21.21 31.65 -36.69
C ASP A 121 -22.60 31.11 -37.04
N LEU A 122 -23.50 32.06 -37.31
CA LEU A 122 -24.86 31.92 -37.85
C LEU A 122 -25.15 33.15 -38.71
N GLN A 123 -24.44 33.27 -39.85
CA GLN A 123 -24.76 34.25 -40.88
C GLN A 123 -25.90 33.71 -41.76
N ILE A 124 -26.86 34.57 -42.10
CA ILE A 124 -28.00 34.23 -42.95
C ILE A 124 -27.81 34.94 -44.30
N PRO A 125 -27.58 34.22 -45.41
CA PRO A 125 -27.72 34.79 -46.74
C PRO A 125 -29.18 34.76 -47.17
N THR A 126 -29.82 35.92 -47.29
CA THR A 126 -31.14 36.05 -47.92
C THR A 126 -31.02 36.02 -49.44
N LYS A 127 -31.83 35.21 -50.13
CA LYS A 127 -32.02 35.31 -51.58
C LYS A 127 -33.44 34.94 -51.97
N ASN A 128 -34.07 35.81 -52.77
CA ASN A 128 -35.41 35.62 -53.29
C ASN A 128 -35.42 34.61 -54.45
N VAL A 129 -36.46 33.77 -54.50
CA VAL A 129 -37.05 33.23 -55.74
C VAL A 129 -38.57 33.24 -55.55
N SER A 130 -39.32 33.66 -56.56
CA SER A 130 -40.78 33.61 -56.60
C SER A 130 -41.24 32.64 -57.70
N GLY A 131 -42.33 31.91 -57.46
CA GLY A 131 -42.90 30.91 -58.37
C GLY A 131 -43.94 30.07 -57.60
N VAL A 132 -45.20 30.53 -57.50
CA VAL A 132 -46.30 30.25 -58.46
C VAL A 132 -46.81 28.81 -58.34
N GLN A 133 -48.05 28.68 -57.84
CA GLN A 133 -48.83 27.43 -57.81
C GLN A 133 -49.49 27.16 -59.18
N PRO A 134 -50.06 25.98 -59.39
CA PRO A 134 -51.53 25.91 -59.23
C PRO A 134 -52.03 24.69 -58.43
N SER A 135 -53.28 24.76 -57.97
CA SER A 135 -53.95 23.74 -57.14
C SER A 135 -54.76 22.74 -57.97
N ALA A 136 -54.94 21.51 -57.44
CA ALA A 136 -55.99 20.60 -57.88
C ALA A 136 -56.49 19.70 -56.73
N VAL A 137 -57.81 19.73 -56.50
CA VAL A 137 -58.78 18.71 -56.01
C VAL A 137 -58.37 17.69 -54.89
N PRO A 138 -59.21 17.44 -53.87
CA PRO A 138 -58.94 16.46 -52.81
C PRO A 138 -59.58 15.07 -53.03
N GLU A 139 -58.74 14.03 -52.94
CA GLU A 139 -59.03 12.59 -52.78
C GLU A 139 -57.91 12.01 -51.89
N GLU A 140 -58.06 10.93 -51.10
CA GLU A 140 -59.23 10.21 -50.55
C GLU A 140 -58.82 9.68 -49.14
N TYR A 141 -59.75 9.19 -48.32
CA TYR A 141 -59.52 8.86 -46.89
C TYR A 141 -58.75 7.54 -46.67
N ASN A 142 -57.49 7.47 -47.11
CA ASN A 142 -56.68 6.26 -47.00
C ASN A 142 -56.00 6.12 -45.62
N LYS A 143 -56.37 5.06 -44.87
CA LYS A 143 -55.71 4.69 -43.61
C LYS A 143 -54.43 3.89 -43.89
N GLU A 144 -53.38 4.57 -44.32
CA GLU A 144 -52.04 3.98 -44.37
C GLU A 144 -51.44 3.81 -42.96
N GLY A 145 -50.38 3.01 -42.85
CA GLY A 145 -49.76 2.67 -41.58
C GLY A 145 -49.15 3.88 -40.87
N ARG A 146 -49.08 3.83 -39.54
CA ARG A 146 -48.29 4.78 -38.74
C ARG A 146 -46.79 4.54 -38.95
N ASP A 147 -46.27 4.97 -40.10
CA ASP A 147 -44.84 5.20 -40.27
C ASP A 147 -44.41 6.25 -39.24
N SER A 148 -43.61 5.82 -38.27
CA SER A 148 -43.16 6.66 -37.15
C SER A 148 -42.27 7.79 -37.66
N GLU A 149 -42.56 9.04 -37.28
CA GLU A 149 -41.69 10.19 -37.60
C GLU A 149 -40.22 9.86 -37.29
N PRO A 150 -39.27 10.20 -38.18
CA PRO A 150 -37.87 9.96 -37.91
C PRO A 150 -37.43 10.74 -36.66
N GLY A 151 -36.74 10.05 -35.75
CA GLY A 151 -36.36 10.57 -34.44
C GLY A 151 -37.40 10.39 -33.32
N ALA A 152 -38.64 9.97 -33.61
CA ALA A 152 -39.63 9.69 -32.57
C ALA A 152 -39.25 8.48 -31.69
N PRO A 153 -39.46 8.54 -30.36
CA PRO A 153 -39.33 7.39 -29.48
C PRO A 153 -40.52 6.45 -29.60
N ASN A 154 -40.35 5.17 -29.21
CA ASN A 154 -41.49 4.30 -28.94
C ASN A 154 -42.25 4.82 -27.72
N PHE A 155 -43.42 5.44 -27.93
CA PHE A 155 -44.27 6.01 -26.89
C PHE A 155 -44.61 5.04 -25.76
N PHE A 156 -44.83 3.75 -26.05
CA PHE A 156 -45.13 2.72 -25.05
C PHE A 156 -43.94 2.38 -24.12
N SER A 157 -42.73 2.82 -24.48
CA SER A 157 -41.53 2.68 -23.64
C SER A 157 -41.24 3.92 -22.78
N LEU A 158 -41.98 5.02 -22.98
CA LEU A 158 -41.81 6.25 -22.25
C LEU A 158 -42.36 6.15 -20.82
N ARG A 159 -41.66 6.76 -19.86
CA ARG A 159 -42.07 6.78 -18.46
C ARG A 159 -42.09 8.23 -17.94
N PRO A 160 -43.22 8.72 -17.39
CA PRO A 160 -43.27 10.08 -16.86
C PRO A 160 -42.35 10.21 -15.64
N PHE A 161 -41.57 11.29 -15.58
CA PHE A 161 -40.84 11.63 -14.37
C PHE A 161 -41.82 11.92 -13.21
N ARG A 162 -41.63 11.24 -12.07
CA ARG A 162 -42.46 11.37 -10.86
C ARG A 162 -41.59 11.74 -9.66
N ASN A 163 -41.96 12.80 -8.95
CA ASN A 163 -41.34 13.22 -7.70
C ASN A 163 -41.81 12.31 -6.54
N SER A 164 -41.24 11.11 -6.47
CA SER A 164 -41.54 10.10 -5.44
C SER A 164 -40.94 10.44 -4.07
N ILE A 165 -41.36 9.71 -3.04
CA ILE A 165 -40.77 9.80 -1.69
C ILE A 165 -39.24 9.60 -1.73
N GLU A 166 -38.73 8.73 -2.61
CA GLU A 166 -37.28 8.58 -2.78
C GLU A 166 -36.63 9.85 -3.34
N VAL A 167 -37.25 10.53 -4.31
CA VAL A 167 -36.76 11.82 -4.86
C VAL A 167 -36.68 12.87 -3.75
N GLN A 168 -37.72 12.97 -2.93
CA GLN A 168 -37.81 13.93 -1.82
C GLN A 168 -36.75 13.65 -0.73
N GLY A 169 -36.49 12.37 -0.42
CA GLY A 169 -35.49 11.95 0.56
C GLY A 169 -34.01 12.08 0.13
N ARG A 170 -33.71 12.47 -1.12
CA ARG A 170 -32.34 12.45 -1.67
C ARG A 170 -31.37 13.38 -0.95
N VAL A 171 -31.82 14.53 -0.46
CA VAL A 171 -30.96 15.50 0.22
C VAL A 171 -30.43 14.90 1.52
N GLU A 172 -31.33 14.38 2.35
CA GLU A 172 -31.02 13.75 3.64
C GLU A 172 -30.15 12.51 3.48
N ARG A 173 -30.54 11.57 2.60
CA ARG A 173 -29.74 10.37 2.31
C ARG A 173 -28.35 10.70 1.78
N SER A 174 -28.19 11.80 1.02
CA SER A 174 -26.87 12.26 0.57
C SER A 174 -26.05 12.89 1.70
N TRP A 175 -26.69 13.60 2.63
CA TRP A 175 -26.03 14.20 3.79
C TRP A 175 -25.52 13.14 4.78
N GLN A 176 -26.27 12.05 4.97
CA GLN A 176 -25.87 10.89 5.77
C GLN A 176 -24.67 10.15 5.14
N ILE A 177 -24.74 9.83 3.85
CA ILE A 177 -23.63 9.17 3.13
C ILE A 177 -22.37 10.04 3.12
N MET A 178 -22.51 11.37 2.97
CA MET A 178 -21.40 12.33 3.06
C MET A 178 -20.68 12.23 4.41
N HIS A 179 -21.41 12.15 5.53
CA HIS A 179 -20.80 12.01 6.85
C HIS A 179 -20.05 10.69 7.01
N ILE A 180 -20.67 9.57 6.61
CA ILE A 180 -20.05 8.23 6.69
C ILE A 180 -18.77 8.16 5.83
N ALA A 181 -18.78 8.73 4.63
CA ALA A 181 -17.61 8.75 3.76
C ALA A 181 -16.44 9.58 4.35
N PHE A 182 -16.75 10.74 4.95
CA PHE A 182 -15.72 11.56 5.59
C PHE A 182 -15.22 10.98 6.93
N THR A 183 -16.05 10.33 7.75
CA THR A 183 -15.57 9.67 8.98
C THR A 183 -14.70 8.46 8.68
N ILE A 184 -15.05 7.63 7.70
CA ILE A 184 -14.19 6.53 7.23
C ILE A 184 -12.86 7.07 6.70
N SER A 185 -12.89 8.14 5.88
CA SER A 185 -11.67 8.78 5.39
C SER A 185 -10.79 9.36 6.50
N ALA A 186 -11.39 9.93 7.56
CA ALA A 186 -10.64 10.50 8.69
C ALA A 186 -9.99 9.39 9.54
N LEU A 187 -10.72 8.30 9.81
CA LEU A 187 -10.18 7.14 10.53
C LEU A 187 -9.03 6.47 9.74
N ALA A 188 -9.17 6.33 8.42
CA ALA A 188 -8.11 5.82 7.56
C ALA A 188 -6.87 6.74 7.53
N ALA A 189 -7.05 8.07 7.56
CA ALA A 189 -5.94 9.02 7.65
C ALA A 189 -5.23 8.97 9.01
N ILE A 190 -5.96 8.81 10.11
CA ILE A 190 -5.40 8.60 11.45
C ILE A 190 -4.59 7.29 11.48
N ALA A 191 -5.15 6.19 10.96
CA ALA A 191 -4.45 4.91 10.86
C ALA A 191 -3.18 5.00 10.01
N PHE A 192 -3.22 5.71 8.87
CA PHE A 192 -2.06 5.96 8.01
C PHE A 192 -0.96 6.72 8.75
N ILE A 193 -1.29 7.74 9.54
CA ILE A 193 -0.32 8.51 10.34
C ILE A 193 0.27 7.66 11.47
N ILE A 194 -0.55 6.88 12.18
CA ILE A 194 -0.09 5.98 13.25
C ILE A 194 0.86 4.90 12.69
N LEU A 195 0.49 4.28 11.56
CA LEU A 195 1.34 3.30 10.89
C LEU A 195 2.59 3.94 10.27
N GLY A 196 2.53 5.19 9.82
CA GLY A 196 3.69 5.94 9.34
C GLY A 196 4.70 6.22 10.45
N GLY A 197 4.23 6.66 11.61
CA GLY A 197 5.06 6.79 12.82
C GLY A 197 5.59 5.44 13.29
N GLY A 198 4.75 4.39 13.29
CA GLY A 198 5.16 3.02 13.60
C GLY A 198 6.26 2.51 12.68
N PHE A 199 6.14 2.71 11.36
CA PHE A 199 7.17 2.36 10.39
C PHE A 199 8.49 3.09 10.67
N LEU A 200 8.46 4.41 10.93
CA LEU A 200 9.65 5.20 11.23
C LEU A 200 10.31 4.87 12.58
N LEU A 201 9.56 4.34 13.54
CA LEU A 201 10.07 3.96 14.87
C LEU A 201 10.51 2.49 14.96
N LEU A 202 9.84 1.59 14.24
CA LEU A 202 10.10 0.14 14.25
C LEU A 202 11.09 -0.29 13.15
N SER A 203 11.18 0.47 12.06
CA SER A 203 12.23 0.27 11.03
C SER A 203 13.54 0.92 11.49
N ALA A 204 14.03 0.50 12.66
CA ALA A 204 15.43 0.66 12.99
C ALA A 204 16.27 0.06 11.83
N PRO A 205 17.39 0.69 11.43
CA PRO A 205 18.23 0.15 10.38
C PRO A 205 18.90 -1.14 10.88
N SER A 206 18.24 -2.28 10.65
CA SER A 206 18.85 -3.59 10.75
C SER A 206 20.09 -3.58 9.86
N GLN A 207 21.28 -3.59 10.46
CA GLN A 207 22.53 -3.56 9.71
C GLN A 207 22.60 -4.85 8.90
N HIS A 208 22.26 -4.76 7.61
CA HIS A 208 22.26 -5.92 6.72
C HIS A 208 23.67 -6.49 6.65
N LEU A 209 23.84 -7.69 7.24
CA LEU A 209 25.11 -8.38 7.28
C LEU A 209 25.52 -8.70 5.85
N THR A 210 26.61 -8.07 5.42
CA THR A 210 27.07 -8.08 4.03
C THR A 210 28.30 -8.97 3.81
N GLY A 211 28.96 -9.37 4.90
CA GLY A 211 30.11 -10.27 4.92
C GLY A 211 30.33 -10.92 6.28
N ALA A 212 31.45 -11.61 6.42
CA ALA A 212 31.91 -12.17 7.69
C ALA A 212 32.41 -11.06 8.64
N GLN A 213 32.15 -11.18 9.94
CA GLN A 213 32.59 -10.21 10.95
C GLN A 213 33.95 -10.56 11.53
N ALA A 214 34.19 -11.83 11.86
CA ALA A 214 35.49 -12.35 12.28
C ALA A 214 35.67 -13.81 11.86
N LEU A 215 36.93 -14.20 11.68
CA LEU A 215 37.37 -15.57 11.42
C LEU A 215 38.32 -16.06 12.52
N ALA A 216 38.29 -17.36 12.80
CA ALA A 216 39.29 -18.07 13.60
C ALA A 216 39.59 -19.44 12.96
N VAL A 217 40.83 -19.93 13.06
CA VAL A 217 41.26 -21.23 12.50
C VAL A 217 41.84 -22.12 13.58
N ASP A 218 41.51 -23.41 13.57
CA ASP A 218 42.01 -24.40 14.54
C ASP A 218 43.33 -25.08 14.08
N GLN A 219 43.90 -25.91 14.94
CA GLN A 219 45.15 -26.64 14.65
C GLN A 219 45.01 -27.68 13.51
N ARG A 220 43.79 -28.00 13.08
CA ARG A 220 43.48 -28.93 11.97
C ARG A 220 43.14 -28.19 10.67
N SER A 221 43.22 -26.86 10.67
CA SER A 221 42.78 -25.96 9.58
C SER A 221 41.27 -25.98 9.33
N ASN A 222 40.45 -26.35 10.31
CA ASN A 222 39.03 -26.00 10.28
C ASN A 222 38.86 -24.50 10.51
N LEU A 223 37.83 -23.91 9.91
CA LEU A 223 37.58 -22.47 9.93
C LEU A 223 36.24 -22.17 10.61
N LEU A 224 36.26 -21.26 11.59
CA LEU A 224 35.08 -20.66 12.18
C LEU A 224 34.87 -19.26 11.58
N ILE A 225 33.67 -18.99 11.08
CA ILE A 225 33.23 -17.69 10.53
C ILE A 225 32.08 -17.17 11.38
N THR A 226 32.09 -15.90 11.77
CA THR A 226 30.97 -15.27 12.50
C THR A 226 30.23 -14.24 11.66
N ALA A 227 28.90 -14.17 11.82
CA ALA A 227 28.09 -13.09 11.27
C ALA A 227 26.76 -12.94 12.04
N GLY A 228 26.62 -11.81 12.74
CA GLY A 228 25.45 -11.51 13.56
C GLY A 228 25.32 -12.52 14.70
N ASN A 229 24.15 -13.13 14.82
CA ASN A 229 23.83 -14.04 15.91
C ASN A 229 24.21 -15.52 15.66
N ARG A 230 25.12 -15.78 14.70
CA ARG A 230 25.52 -17.14 14.31
C ARG A 230 27.03 -17.32 14.10
N LEU A 231 27.49 -18.53 14.41
CA LEU A 231 28.81 -19.06 14.09
C LEU A 231 28.67 -20.15 13.02
N PHE A 232 29.57 -20.19 12.04
CA PHE A 232 29.58 -21.17 10.96
C PHE A 232 30.93 -21.87 10.91
N MET A 233 30.96 -23.17 11.23
CA MET A 233 32.15 -24.00 11.17
C MET A 233 32.28 -24.65 9.79
N HIS A 234 33.51 -24.65 9.26
CA HIS A 234 33.88 -25.20 7.96
C HIS A 234 35.10 -26.10 8.11
N ASP A 235 35.20 -27.10 7.25
CA ASP A 235 36.36 -27.98 7.19
C ASP A 235 37.57 -27.30 6.51
N ARG A 236 38.70 -28.03 6.47
CA ARG A 236 39.93 -27.65 5.77
C ARG A 236 39.82 -27.47 4.24
N ALA A 237 38.69 -27.83 3.62
CA ALA A 237 38.41 -27.57 2.21
C ALA A 237 37.54 -26.31 2.02
N GLY A 238 37.03 -25.73 3.10
CA GLY A 238 36.10 -24.60 3.10
C GLY A 238 34.64 -25.01 2.97
N LEU A 239 34.33 -26.32 3.07
CA LEU A 239 32.96 -26.81 3.07
C LEU A 239 32.36 -26.61 4.46
N GLY A 240 31.17 -26.02 4.54
CA GLY A 240 30.48 -25.83 5.81
C GLY A 240 30.06 -27.16 6.43
N SER A 241 30.31 -27.32 7.73
CA SER A 241 30.02 -28.55 8.48
C SER A 241 28.90 -28.38 9.50
N VAL A 242 28.89 -27.26 10.25
CA VAL A 242 27.91 -27.00 11.33
C VAL A 242 27.63 -25.50 11.44
N SER A 243 26.39 -25.12 11.74
CA SER A 243 26.01 -23.76 12.14
C SER A 243 25.48 -23.73 13.57
N TYR A 244 26.00 -22.81 14.39
CA TYR A 244 25.57 -22.58 15.77
C TYR A 244 24.87 -21.22 15.90
N GLU A 245 23.85 -21.14 16.73
CA GLU A 245 23.18 -19.88 17.11
C GLU A 245 23.65 -19.47 18.50
N LEU A 246 23.79 -18.16 18.77
CA LEU A 246 24.25 -17.69 20.08
C LEU A 246 23.32 -18.11 21.23
N ASP A 247 22.01 -18.01 21.01
CA ASP A 247 20.98 -18.38 21.98
C ASP A 247 21.17 -19.84 22.46
N ALA A 248 21.50 -20.74 21.53
CA ALA A 248 21.76 -22.15 21.81
C ALA A 248 23.10 -22.40 22.53
N LEU A 249 24.04 -21.45 22.48
CA LEU A 249 25.28 -21.43 23.26
C LEU A 249 25.12 -20.73 24.62
N GLY A 250 23.93 -20.17 24.92
CA GLY A 250 23.67 -19.37 26.12
C GLY A 250 24.17 -17.93 26.04
N LEU A 251 24.31 -17.37 24.83
CA LEU A 251 24.76 -16.01 24.55
C LEU A 251 23.67 -15.18 23.87
N ASP A 252 23.68 -13.86 24.06
CA ASP A 252 22.78 -12.91 23.40
C ASP A 252 23.51 -12.01 22.38
N THR A 253 24.82 -11.76 22.60
CA THR A 253 25.68 -11.01 21.67
C THR A 253 27.09 -11.57 21.67
N LEU A 254 27.74 -11.53 20.50
CA LEU A 254 29.17 -11.82 20.30
C LEU A 254 29.91 -10.56 19.86
N SER A 255 31.21 -10.51 20.11
CA SER A 255 32.14 -9.58 19.48
C SER A 255 33.47 -10.27 19.18
N ALA A 256 34.23 -9.69 18.25
CA ALA A 256 35.63 -10.02 18.07
C ALA A 256 36.45 -9.55 19.30
N PRO A 257 37.66 -10.08 19.53
CA PRO A 257 38.35 -11.16 18.83
C PRO A 257 37.85 -12.55 19.24
N ILE A 258 38.20 -13.56 18.44
CA ILE A 258 37.85 -14.97 18.66
C ILE A 258 39.09 -15.83 18.37
N ALA A 259 39.34 -16.83 19.22
CA ALA A 259 40.48 -17.75 19.09
C ALA A 259 40.10 -19.17 19.48
N PHE A 260 40.70 -20.17 18.84
CA PHE A 260 40.62 -21.56 19.28
C PHE A 260 41.59 -21.82 20.45
N VAL A 261 41.11 -22.55 21.45
CA VAL A 261 41.91 -23.15 22.53
C VAL A 261 42.32 -24.57 22.13
N ALA A 262 41.32 -25.37 21.77
CA ALA A 262 41.45 -26.75 21.32
C ALA A 262 40.44 -27.02 20.21
N ASN A 263 40.42 -28.24 19.65
CA ASN A 263 39.38 -28.62 18.71
C ASN A 263 38.01 -28.53 19.41
N ASN A 264 37.02 -27.90 18.77
CA ASN A 264 35.69 -27.59 19.34
C ASN A 264 35.67 -26.63 20.55
N GLU A 265 36.80 -26.07 21.00
CA GLU A 265 36.84 -25.15 22.16
C GLU A 265 37.38 -23.78 21.77
N ILE A 266 36.59 -22.73 22.00
CA ILE A 266 36.87 -21.36 21.58
C ILE A 266 36.78 -20.36 22.74
N LEU A 267 37.58 -19.31 22.63
CA LEU A 267 37.46 -18.08 23.40
C LEU A 267 36.89 -16.99 22.51
N LEU A 268 35.89 -16.27 23.02
CA LEU A 268 35.24 -15.14 22.34
C LEU A 268 34.84 -14.06 23.36
N GLN A 269 34.59 -12.84 22.90
CA GLN A 269 33.86 -11.87 23.71
C GLN A 269 32.34 -12.03 23.49
N GLY A 270 31.57 -11.98 24.58
CA GLY A 270 30.11 -12.05 24.49
C GLY A 270 29.36 -11.69 25.77
N ARG A 271 28.03 -11.57 25.66
CA ARG A 271 27.11 -11.38 26.78
C ARG A 271 26.25 -12.64 26.97
N PRO A 272 26.16 -13.22 28.18
CA PRO A 272 25.31 -14.38 28.42
C PRO A 272 23.83 -14.02 28.37
N LEU A 273 23.01 -14.95 27.89
CA LEU A 273 21.57 -14.79 27.67
C LEU A 273 20.79 -14.63 28.99
N ASP A 274 21.18 -15.36 30.03
CA ASP A 274 20.45 -15.53 31.29
C ASP A 274 20.70 -14.38 32.29
N THR A 275 20.62 -13.13 31.83
CA THR A 275 20.80 -11.95 32.70
C THR A 275 19.82 -10.83 32.40
N ASP A 276 18.84 -10.63 33.30
CA ASP A 276 17.85 -9.53 33.35
C ASP A 276 18.45 -8.10 33.46
N GLN A 277 19.76 -7.95 33.26
CA GLN A 277 20.48 -6.67 33.28
C GLN A 277 21.14 -6.42 31.92
N GLU A 278 20.41 -5.74 31.04
CA GLU A 278 20.90 -5.22 29.75
C GLU A 278 22.19 -4.40 29.87
N SER A 279 22.49 -3.88 31.07
CA SER A 279 23.65 -3.06 31.41
C SER A 279 24.94 -3.83 31.73
N LEU A 280 24.93 -5.16 31.70
CA LEU A 280 26.16 -5.94 31.94
C LEU A 280 27.08 -5.92 30.71
N PRO A 281 28.36 -5.51 30.86
CA PRO A 281 29.32 -5.49 29.77
C PRO A 281 29.69 -6.91 29.34
N GLN A 282 30.11 -7.04 28.08
CA GLN A 282 30.65 -8.28 27.52
C GLN A 282 31.83 -8.81 28.35
N ARG A 283 32.00 -10.12 28.35
CA ARG A 283 33.09 -10.83 29.03
C ARG A 283 33.82 -11.75 28.05
N LEU A 284 35.04 -12.13 28.39
CA LEU A 284 35.75 -13.22 27.74
C LEU A 284 35.09 -14.54 28.18
N MET A 285 34.48 -15.25 27.23
CA MET A 285 33.76 -16.50 27.43
C MET A 285 34.58 -17.66 26.85
N HIS A 286 34.64 -18.78 27.58
CA HIS A 286 35.09 -20.06 27.07
C HIS A 286 33.87 -20.89 26.64
N CYS A 287 33.87 -21.35 25.40
CA CYS A 287 32.75 -22.02 24.77
C CYS A 287 33.17 -23.36 24.18
N ASN A 288 32.44 -24.42 24.55
CA ASN A 288 32.59 -25.75 23.97
C ASN A 288 31.47 -25.96 22.92
N LEU A 289 31.87 -26.09 21.66
CA LEU A 289 30.98 -26.20 20.50
C LEU A 289 30.37 -27.62 20.32
N GLU A 290 30.84 -28.61 21.08
CA GLU A 290 30.30 -29.98 21.04
C GLU A 290 29.15 -30.15 22.04
N ASN A 291 29.31 -29.59 23.24
CA ASN A 291 28.26 -29.52 24.27
C ASN A 291 27.34 -28.30 24.12
N THR A 292 27.60 -27.44 23.12
CA THR A 292 26.93 -26.15 22.88
C THR A 292 26.75 -25.31 24.15
N SER A 293 27.83 -25.06 24.89
CA SER A 293 27.78 -24.29 26.14
C SER A 293 28.91 -23.26 26.25
N CYS A 294 28.59 -22.08 26.78
CA CYS A 294 29.54 -21.01 27.08
C CYS A 294 29.53 -20.65 28.58
N HIS A 295 30.71 -20.47 29.15
CA HIS A 295 30.92 -20.04 30.53
C HIS A 295 31.96 -18.90 30.56
N PRO A 296 31.88 -17.94 31.50
CA PRO A 296 32.88 -16.88 31.60
C PRO A 296 34.25 -17.49 31.96
N LEU A 297 35.30 -17.16 31.19
CA LEU A 297 36.65 -17.67 31.45
C LEU A 297 37.15 -17.21 32.81
N THR A 298 37.00 -15.91 33.10
CA THR A 298 37.50 -15.32 34.35
C THR A 298 36.35 -15.11 35.34
N PRO A 299 36.44 -15.60 36.59
CA PRO A 299 35.44 -15.34 37.63
C PRO A 299 35.45 -13.86 38.05
N GLN A 300 36.62 -13.22 38.00
CA GLN A 300 36.78 -11.78 38.18
C GLN A 300 36.43 -11.02 36.89
N ARG A 301 35.83 -9.83 37.01
CA ARG A 301 35.60 -8.92 35.88
C ARG A 301 36.91 -8.24 35.47
N LEU A 302 37.25 -8.32 34.19
CA LEU A 302 38.39 -7.61 33.59
C LEU A 302 38.16 -6.09 33.54
N ALA A 303 39.23 -5.32 33.44
CA ALA A 303 39.19 -3.84 33.51
C ALA A 303 38.52 -3.15 32.29
N GLY A 304 38.20 -3.91 31.24
CA GLY A 304 37.56 -3.45 30.01
C GLY A 304 37.34 -4.62 29.05
N PRO A 305 36.85 -4.36 27.82
CA PRO A 305 36.78 -5.38 26.77
C PRO A 305 38.18 -5.80 26.31
N VAL A 306 38.29 -7.05 25.87
CA VAL A 306 39.53 -7.67 25.38
C VAL A 306 39.58 -7.54 23.87
N GLU A 307 40.03 -6.39 23.36
CA GLU A 307 40.05 -6.11 21.91
C GLU A 307 41.09 -6.94 21.14
N GLY A 308 42.12 -7.47 21.83
CA GLY A 308 43.15 -8.34 21.24
C GLY A 308 43.33 -9.64 22.02
N LEU A 309 43.40 -10.77 21.33
CA LEU A 309 43.44 -12.11 21.93
C LEU A 309 44.30 -13.08 21.11
N VAL A 310 45.15 -13.86 21.77
CA VAL A 310 45.86 -15.01 21.17
C VAL A 310 46.15 -16.09 22.22
N VAL A 311 46.17 -17.36 21.81
CA VAL A 311 46.43 -18.52 22.69
C VAL A 311 47.73 -19.20 22.27
N ASP A 312 48.61 -19.55 23.21
CA ASP A 312 49.77 -20.40 22.91
C ASP A 312 49.34 -21.88 22.85
N ALA A 313 49.17 -22.38 21.63
CA ALA A 313 48.82 -23.76 21.31
C ALA A 313 49.68 -24.84 21.99
N ARG A 314 50.85 -24.49 22.55
CA ARG A 314 51.77 -25.42 23.23
C ARG A 314 51.66 -25.40 24.76
N THR A 315 51.10 -24.34 25.34
CA THR A 315 51.06 -24.14 26.80
C THR A 315 49.66 -23.84 27.36
N GLY A 316 48.66 -23.60 26.50
CA GLY A 316 47.32 -23.20 26.90
C GLY A 316 47.22 -21.77 27.45
N ALA A 317 48.33 -21.04 27.54
CA ALA A 317 48.35 -19.67 28.06
C ALA A 317 47.63 -18.72 27.09
N VAL A 318 46.70 -17.95 27.63
CA VAL A 318 45.89 -16.97 26.89
C VAL A 318 46.49 -15.59 27.10
N PHE A 319 46.71 -14.85 26.02
CA PHE A 319 47.22 -13.48 26.04
C PHE A 319 46.11 -12.53 25.56
N ALA A 320 45.82 -11.52 26.38
CA ALA A 320 44.67 -10.63 26.22
C ALA A 320 45.10 -9.16 26.36
N ALA A 321 44.72 -8.31 25.41
CA ALA A 321 44.98 -6.87 25.42
C ALA A 321 43.69 -6.09 25.69
N ILE A 322 43.76 -5.11 26.60
CA ILE A 322 42.65 -4.25 27.03
C ILE A 322 43.07 -2.77 26.83
N PRO A 323 42.86 -2.18 25.64
CA PRO A 323 43.28 -0.81 25.33
C PRO A 323 42.70 0.23 26.29
N ALA A 324 41.42 0.07 26.66
CA ALA A 324 40.73 0.97 27.57
C ALA A 324 41.34 1.05 28.98
N ALA A 325 42.25 0.13 29.32
CA ALA A 325 42.99 0.11 30.59
C ALA A 325 44.52 0.20 30.40
N GLY A 326 45.03 0.21 29.16
CA GLY A 326 46.48 0.10 28.88
C GLY A 326 47.11 -1.21 29.36
N LEU A 327 46.32 -2.29 29.51
CA LEU A 327 46.75 -3.54 30.13
C LEU A 327 46.92 -4.67 29.12
N LEU A 328 48.10 -5.30 29.16
CA LEU A 328 48.37 -6.59 28.56
C LEU A 328 48.34 -7.66 29.66
N LEU A 329 47.53 -8.70 29.49
CA LEU A 329 47.30 -9.78 30.45
C LEU A 329 47.75 -11.12 29.90
N LYS A 330 48.19 -12.00 30.80
CA LYS A 330 48.44 -13.41 30.57
C LYS A 330 47.60 -14.22 31.56
N LEU A 331 46.74 -15.08 31.03
CA LEU A 331 45.83 -15.92 31.80
C LEU A 331 46.21 -17.40 31.64
N SER A 332 45.86 -18.21 32.63
CA SER A 332 45.79 -19.67 32.48
C SER A 332 44.52 -20.07 31.72
N LEU A 333 44.37 -21.37 31.42
CA LEU A 333 43.17 -21.88 30.74
C LEU A 333 41.93 -21.91 31.65
N GLU A 334 42.15 -21.86 32.95
CA GLU A 334 41.16 -21.74 34.02
C GLU A 334 40.80 -20.27 34.32
N GLY A 335 41.43 -19.31 33.63
CA GLY A 335 41.17 -17.88 33.76
C GLY A 335 41.96 -17.15 34.85
N ASP A 336 42.92 -17.81 35.53
CA ASP A 336 43.75 -17.17 36.54
C ASP A 336 44.77 -16.21 35.92
N ILE A 337 44.93 -15.01 36.49
CA ILE A 337 45.85 -13.98 35.99
C ILE A 337 47.29 -14.33 36.42
N ILE A 338 48.01 -15.04 35.56
CA ILE A 338 49.41 -15.46 35.75
C ILE A 338 50.44 -14.41 35.27
N GLY A 339 49.99 -13.29 34.71
CA GLY A 339 50.83 -12.15 34.35
C GLY A 339 50.04 -10.91 33.94
N ARG A 340 50.60 -9.72 34.22
CA ARG A 340 50.07 -8.40 33.82
C ARG A 340 51.24 -7.46 33.51
N SER A 341 51.11 -6.70 32.43
CA SER A 341 51.97 -5.54 32.12
C SER A 341 51.10 -4.34 31.78
N GLU A 342 51.60 -3.15 32.09
CA GLU A 342 51.10 -1.88 31.54
C GLU A 342 51.87 -1.61 30.24
N THR A 343 51.18 -1.25 29.16
CA THR A 343 51.77 -1.18 27.81
C THR A 343 50.93 -0.27 26.90
N ASP A 344 51.58 0.69 26.26
CA ASP A 344 50.95 1.53 25.24
C ASP A 344 50.54 0.70 24.02
N MET A 345 49.27 0.81 23.60
CA MET A 345 48.69 -0.02 22.56
C MET A 345 47.61 0.72 21.75
N PRO A 346 47.42 0.41 20.46
CA PRO A 346 46.35 1.00 19.66
C PRO A 346 44.97 0.55 20.14
N LEU A 347 43.93 1.28 19.75
CA LEU A 347 42.52 0.95 20.05
C LEU A 347 42.07 -0.42 19.52
N GLN A 348 42.77 -0.96 18.52
CA GLN A 348 42.55 -2.29 17.94
C GLN A 348 43.87 -3.07 17.94
N PRO A 349 44.25 -3.68 19.08
CA PRO A 349 45.51 -4.40 19.24
C PRO A 349 45.42 -5.81 18.65
N VAL A 350 46.25 -6.09 17.65
CA VAL A 350 46.36 -7.40 17.02
C VAL A 350 47.50 -8.18 17.68
N LEU A 351 47.17 -9.20 18.47
CA LEU A 351 48.15 -10.06 19.11
C LEU A 351 48.48 -11.29 18.25
N ARG A 352 49.77 -11.55 18.00
CA ARG A 352 50.24 -12.77 17.32
C ARG A 352 51.41 -13.40 18.09
N LEU A 353 51.36 -14.71 18.32
CA LEU A 353 52.50 -15.48 18.82
C LEU A 353 53.24 -16.09 17.63
N GLN A 354 54.53 -15.81 17.51
CA GLN A 354 55.39 -16.41 16.48
C GLN A 354 56.81 -16.60 17.03
N SER A 355 57.42 -17.76 16.72
CA SER A 355 58.78 -18.12 17.17
C SER A 355 59.02 -18.03 18.70
N GLY A 356 57.97 -18.11 19.51
CA GLY A 356 58.05 -17.96 20.97
C GLY A 356 58.08 -16.51 21.47
N LEU A 357 57.77 -15.53 20.62
CA LEU A 357 57.65 -14.11 20.94
C LEU A 357 56.21 -13.62 20.68
N LEU A 358 55.76 -12.66 21.49
CA LEU A 358 54.46 -12.01 21.32
C LEU A 358 54.66 -10.73 20.51
N HIS A 359 53.90 -10.57 19.44
CA HIS A 359 53.94 -9.42 18.54
C HIS A 359 52.62 -8.66 18.67
N MET A 360 52.67 -7.34 18.62
CA MET A 360 51.50 -6.45 18.56
C MET A 360 51.73 -5.33 17.55
N ASN A 361 50.67 -4.78 16.96
CA ASN A 361 50.77 -3.53 16.21
C ASN A 361 51.09 -2.35 17.15
N SER A 362 52.00 -1.47 16.72
CA SER A 362 52.41 -0.30 17.48
C SER A 362 51.28 0.74 17.58
N ALA A 363 51.25 1.49 18.68
CA ALA A 363 50.27 2.55 18.88
C ALA A 363 50.51 3.77 17.96
N ASP A 364 51.79 4.12 17.77
CA ASP A 364 52.20 5.44 17.26
C ASP A 364 52.72 5.45 15.81
N GLY A 365 53.01 4.29 15.21
CA GLY A 365 53.58 4.22 13.86
C GLY A 365 53.18 3.00 13.02
N PRO A 366 53.67 2.92 11.77
CA PRO A 366 53.54 1.74 10.92
C PRO A 366 54.55 0.68 11.37
N ALA A 367 54.39 0.14 12.57
CA ALA A 367 55.36 -0.72 13.21
C ALA A 367 54.72 -1.90 13.97
N ILE A 368 55.52 -2.93 14.23
CA ILE A 368 55.14 -4.11 15.02
C ILE A 368 56.11 -4.23 16.20
N SER A 369 55.57 -4.05 17.40
CA SER A 369 56.29 -4.04 18.66
C SER A 369 56.40 -5.49 19.20
N ILE A 370 57.59 -5.91 19.64
CA ILE A 370 57.85 -7.27 20.11
C ILE A 370 57.92 -7.30 21.64
N PHE A 371 57.20 -8.24 22.25
CA PHE A 371 57.08 -8.42 23.70
C PHE A 371 57.49 -9.82 24.16
N LYS A 372 57.99 -9.89 25.40
CA LYS A 372 58.34 -11.12 26.09
C LYS A 372 57.07 -11.84 26.63
N PRO A 373 56.78 -13.11 26.26
CA PRO A 373 55.56 -13.81 26.69
C PRO A 373 55.72 -14.72 27.93
N ASP A 374 56.95 -15.02 28.36
CA ASP A 374 57.16 -15.78 29.60
C ASP A 374 56.90 -14.91 30.84
N SER A 375 56.61 -15.54 31.98
CA SER A 375 56.19 -14.81 33.18
C SER A 375 57.32 -14.01 33.84
N ASN A 376 58.59 -14.35 33.59
CA ASN A 376 59.76 -13.66 34.14
C ASN A 376 60.12 -12.42 33.29
N GLY A 377 59.26 -11.40 33.35
CA GLY A 377 59.34 -10.19 32.54
C GLY A 377 58.26 -10.10 31.46
N PHE A 378 57.08 -10.69 31.71
CA PHE A 378 55.93 -10.66 30.80
C PHE A 378 55.59 -9.22 30.36
N GLY A 379 55.31 -9.03 29.07
CA GLY A 379 54.90 -7.75 28.50
C GLY A 379 55.99 -6.67 28.50
N ARG A 380 57.24 -7.03 28.83
CA ARG A 380 58.39 -6.18 28.52
C ARG A 380 58.61 -6.14 27.01
N GLN A 381 58.62 -4.95 26.43
CA GLN A 381 59.04 -4.75 25.05
C GLN A 381 60.53 -5.08 24.88
N LEU A 382 60.86 -5.77 23.79
CA LEU A 382 62.20 -6.23 23.45
C LEU A 382 62.76 -5.48 22.25
N ASP A 383 61.91 -5.16 21.28
CA ASP A 383 62.26 -4.56 19.98
C ASP A 383 61.02 -3.92 19.33
N GLU A 384 61.20 -3.17 18.24
CA GLU A 384 60.12 -2.68 17.38
C GLU A 384 60.53 -2.65 15.90
N ILE A 385 59.75 -3.34 15.07
CA ILE A 385 59.99 -3.47 13.64
C ILE A 385 59.22 -2.38 12.89
N LEU A 386 59.94 -1.45 12.27
CA LEU A 386 59.36 -0.35 11.50
C LEU A 386 59.12 -0.75 10.03
N LEU A 387 57.88 -0.65 9.56
CA LEU A 387 57.43 -1.11 8.24
C LEU A 387 57.23 0.08 7.28
N LEU A 388 58.18 0.29 6.37
CA LEU A 388 58.17 1.43 5.44
C LEU A 388 58.21 1.04 3.95
N PRO A 389 57.21 0.30 3.40
CA PRO A 389 57.09 0.13 1.95
C PRO A 389 57.05 1.49 1.24
N PRO A 390 57.83 1.72 0.16
CA PRO A 390 57.81 3.00 -0.57
C PRO A 390 56.42 3.38 -1.09
N VAL A 391 55.59 2.38 -1.44
CA VAL A 391 54.20 2.57 -1.88
C VAL A 391 53.33 3.05 -0.72
N ALA A 392 53.44 2.44 0.46
CA ALA A 392 52.70 2.81 1.67
C ALA A 392 53.03 4.23 2.14
N GLN A 393 54.32 4.61 2.10
CA GLN A 393 54.77 5.97 2.41
C GLN A 393 54.13 7.00 1.47
N ASN A 394 54.12 6.74 0.16
CA ASN A 394 53.48 7.62 -0.83
C ASN A 394 51.95 7.70 -0.67
N ALA A 395 51.32 6.68 -0.09
CA ALA A 395 49.88 6.63 0.22
C ALA A 395 49.52 7.17 1.62
N GLY A 396 50.49 7.61 2.43
CA GLY A 396 50.26 8.07 3.81
C GLY A 396 49.81 6.97 4.78
N GLN A 397 50.10 5.69 4.48
CA GLN A 397 49.67 4.56 5.29
C GLN A 397 50.59 4.38 6.51
N THR A 398 50.25 5.07 7.60
CA THR A 398 51.07 5.25 8.82
C THR A 398 50.65 4.39 10.01
N ARG A 399 49.76 3.40 9.82
CA ARG A 399 49.29 2.48 10.86
C ARG A 399 49.19 1.04 10.38
N VAL A 400 49.40 0.08 11.29
CA VAL A 400 49.21 -1.37 11.05
C VAL A 400 47.81 -1.78 11.49
N GLY A 401 47.02 -2.34 10.57
CA GLY A 401 45.65 -2.81 10.84
C GLY A 401 45.61 -4.24 11.37
N ASP A 402 46.20 -5.18 10.65
CA ASP A 402 46.37 -6.59 11.04
C ASP A 402 47.64 -7.13 10.36
N PHE A 403 48.24 -8.16 10.94
CA PHE A 403 49.38 -8.88 10.41
C PHE A 403 49.32 -10.37 10.77
N VAL A 404 49.84 -11.24 9.90
CA VAL A 404 49.91 -12.69 10.15
C VAL A 404 51.13 -13.32 9.49
N TRP A 405 51.70 -14.35 10.11
CA TRP A 405 52.70 -15.22 9.50
C TRP A 405 51.98 -16.35 8.75
N ALA A 406 52.20 -16.44 7.43
CA ALA A 406 51.59 -17.47 6.59
C ALA A 406 52.50 -17.82 5.40
N ALA A 407 52.72 -19.12 5.20
CA ALA A 407 53.58 -19.69 4.15
C ALA A 407 54.97 -18.99 4.01
N ASP A 408 55.70 -18.97 5.12
CA ASP A 408 57.04 -18.39 5.28
C ASP A 408 57.19 -16.89 4.94
N ARG A 409 56.08 -16.15 5.00
CA ARG A 409 56.03 -14.69 4.82
C ARG A 409 55.21 -14.01 5.90
N TRP A 410 55.57 -12.77 6.21
CA TRP A 410 54.72 -11.85 6.94
C TRP A 410 53.79 -11.13 5.98
N TRP A 411 52.50 -11.18 6.27
CA TRP A 411 51.46 -10.44 5.58
C TRP A 411 51.00 -9.33 6.52
N VAL A 412 50.91 -8.10 6.03
CA VAL A 412 50.55 -6.93 6.85
C VAL A 412 49.59 -6.03 6.09
N VAL A 413 48.48 -5.68 6.72
CA VAL A 413 47.61 -4.59 6.29
C VAL A 413 48.15 -3.28 6.85
N LEU A 414 48.51 -2.34 5.98
CA LEU A 414 48.81 -0.97 6.37
C LEU A 414 47.65 -0.06 5.94
N PHE A 415 47.36 0.95 6.76
CA PHE A 415 46.27 1.88 6.48
C PHE A 415 46.63 3.33 6.78
N ASN A 416 45.97 4.23 6.06
CA ASN A 416 46.03 5.67 6.27
C ASN A 416 44.91 6.07 7.26
N PRO A 417 45.22 6.66 8.43
CA PRO A 417 44.21 7.00 9.43
C PRO A 417 43.30 8.16 9.00
N ASP A 418 43.75 9.04 8.10
CA ASP A 418 43.01 10.22 7.66
C ASP A 418 42.01 9.88 6.54
N THR A 419 42.40 9.02 5.59
CA THR A 419 41.53 8.61 4.47
C THR A 419 40.77 7.31 4.71
N SER A 420 41.23 6.48 5.66
CA SER A 420 40.79 5.08 5.82
C SER A 420 41.01 4.21 4.58
N ASP A 421 42.02 4.51 3.76
CA ASP A 421 42.51 3.60 2.71
C ASP A 421 43.39 2.49 3.33
N TYR A 422 43.22 1.27 2.84
CA TYR A 422 43.92 0.07 3.31
C TYR A 422 44.58 -0.66 2.13
N ASP A 423 45.84 -1.06 2.28
CA ASP A 423 46.55 -1.93 1.32
C ASP A 423 47.17 -3.14 2.05
N LEU A 424 47.32 -4.26 1.33
CA LEU A 424 47.96 -5.48 1.82
C LEU A 424 49.39 -5.61 1.29
N TYR A 425 50.33 -5.93 2.17
CA TYR A 425 51.76 -6.01 1.87
C TYR A 425 52.36 -7.35 2.32
N GLN A 426 53.33 -7.86 1.56
CA GLN A 426 54.16 -9.01 1.93
C GLN A 426 55.58 -8.58 2.29
N PHE A 427 56.11 -9.21 3.35
CA PHE A 427 57.48 -9.10 3.82
C PHE A 427 58.10 -10.49 4.04
N ASP A 428 59.43 -10.58 3.98
CA ASP A 428 60.17 -11.84 4.23
C ASP A 428 60.30 -12.16 5.73
N SER A 429 60.98 -13.27 6.05
CA SER A 429 61.25 -13.70 7.44
C SER A 429 62.12 -12.74 8.27
N ARG A 430 62.65 -11.68 7.65
CA ARG A 430 63.47 -10.62 8.25
C ARG A 430 62.82 -9.23 8.12
N TRP A 431 61.54 -9.20 7.75
CA TRP A 431 60.74 -7.98 7.52
C TRP A 431 61.23 -7.07 6.38
N ASN A 432 61.98 -7.62 5.42
CA ASN A 432 62.24 -6.90 4.15
C ASN A 432 60.97 -6.90 3.30
N PHE A 433 60.63 -5.74 2.74
CA PHE A 433 59.48 -5.59 1.84
C PHE A 433 59.66 -6.39 0.54
N ILE A 434 58.67 -7.23 0.19
CA ILE A 434 58.65 -8.04 -1.04
C ILE A 434 57.79 -7.36 -2.11
N LYS A 435 56.48 -7.21 -1.85
CA LYS A 435 55.52 -6.60 -2.78
C LYS A 435 54.23 -6.15 -2.06
N ARG A 436 53.47 -5.27 -2.71
CA ARG A 436 52.05 -5.08 -2.41
C ARG A 436 51.25 -6.24 -3.03
N ILE A 437 50.11 -6.56 -2.44
CA ILE A 437 49.11 -7.49 -2.95
C ILE A 437 47.90 -6.66 -3.40
N ASP A 438 47.52 -6.78 -4.67
CA ASP A 438 46.35 -6.07 -5.19
C ASP A 438 45.07 -6.80 -4.73
N LEU A 439 44.20 -6.06 -4.06
CA LEU A 439 42.93 -6.54 -3.51
C LEU A 439 41.76 -6.30 -4.48
N ALA A 440 40.61 -6.92 -4.21
CA ALA A 440 39.38 -6.64 -4.93
C ALA A 440 39.00 -5.13 -4.84
N PRO A 441 38.52 -4.49 -5.93
CA PRO A 441 38.25 -3.05 -5.94
C PRO A 441 37.26 -2.61 -4.86
N GLY A 442 37.66 -1.63 -4.04
CA GLY A 442 36.84 -1.10 -2.93
C GLY A 442 36.81 -2.00 -1.68
N SER A 443 37.65 -3.04 -1.62
CA SER A 443 37.76 -3.90 -0.44
C SER A 443 38.47 -3.20 0.72
N LEU A 444 38.01 -3.46 1.95
CA LEU A 444 38.60 -2.97 3.19
C LEU A 444 39.03 -4.17 4.05
N PRO A 445 40.29 -4.64 3.96
CA PRO A 445 40.78 -5.76 4.75
C PRO A 445 40.76 -5.41 6.24
N LYS A 446 39.90 -6.08 7.02
CA LYS A 446 39.75 -5.89 8.46
C LYS A 446 40.39 -7.00 9.29
N GLN A 447 40.62 -8.18 8.72
CA GLN A 447 41.32 -9.26 9.38
C GLN A 447 42.15 -10.08 8.37
N LEU A 448 43.32 -10.53 8.81
CA LEU A 448 44.14 -11.54 8.15
C LEU A 448 44.13 -12.83 8.97
N VAL A 449 43.99 -13.97 8.29
CA VAL A 449 44.02 -15.29 8.94
C VAL A 449 44.86 -16.26 8.10
N ASN A 450 45.78 -16.97 8.75
CA ASN A 450 46.51 -18.08 8.16
C ASN A 450 45.58 -19.30 8.09
N TRP A 451 45.47 -19.89 6.90
CA TRP A 451 44.71 -21.11 6.65
C TRP A 451 45.59 -22.09 5.87
N ALA A 452 46.36 -22.90 6.60
CA ALA A 452 47.39 -23.82 6.09
C ALA A 452 48.50 -23.14 5.26
N ASP A 453 48.45 -23.23 3.93
CA ASP A 453 49.38 -22.56 3.00
C ASP A 453 48.80 -21.27 2.40
N LYS A 454 47.59 -20.89 2.79
CA LYS A 454 46.85 -19.73 2.27
C LYS A 454 46.73 -18.61 3.29
N THR A 455 46.61 -17.39 2.79
CA THR A 455 46.15 -16.25 3.58
C THR A 455 44.72 -15.91 3.20
N LEU A 456 43.84 -15.91 4.18
CA LEU A 456 42.47 -15.39 4.06
C LEU A 456 42.45 -13.92 4.47
N VAL A 457 41.76 -13.12 3.66
CA VAL A 457 41.58 -11.67 3.85
C VAL A 457 40.10 -11.38 4.01
N VAL A 458 39.72 -10.89 5.20
CA VAL A 458 38.34 -10.68 5.62
C VAL A 458 37.94 -9.22 5.38
N ASP A 459 36.79 -9.04 4.75
CA ASP A 459 36.15 -7.75 4.54
C ASP A 459 34.68 -7.84 4.97
N THR A 460 34.28 -7.03 5.94
CA THR A 460 32.95 -7.10 6.55
C THR A 460 31.83 -6.63 5.61
N LYS A 461 32.18 -5.98 4.48
CA LYS A 461 31.26 -5.55 3.43
C LYS A 461 31.03 -6.58 2.33
N HIS A 462 31.81 -7.67 2.30
CA HIS A 462 31.80 -8.63 1.19
C HIS A 462 31.56 -10.06 1.67
N LEU A 463 30.61 -10.74 1.04
CA LEU A 463 30.24 -12.14 1.33
C LEU A 463 31.37 -13.13 0.99
N GLN A 464 32.28 -12.72 0.09
CA GLN A 464 33.39 -13.53 -0.39
C GLN A 464 34.66 -13.18 0.39
N ILE A 465 35.26 -14.18 1.04
CA ILE A 465 36.53 -14.03 1.75
C ILE A 465 37.65 -14.24 0.73
N GLN A 466 38.45 -13.21 0.49
CA GLN A 466 39.53 -13.29 -0.50
C GLN A 466 40.61 -14.27 -0.02
N ARG A 467 41.10 -15.12 -0.91
CA ARG A 467 42.11 -16.15 -0.62
C ARG A 467 43.33 -15.94 -1.50
N PHE A 468 44.51 -15.96 -0.91
CA PHE A 468 45.78 -15.82 -1.61
C PHE A 468 46.71 -16.98 -1.32
N ASN A 469 47.52 -17.39 -2.30
CA ASN A 469 48.57 -18.39 -2.12
C ASN A 469 49.83 -17.78 -1.46
N ALA A 470 50.79 -18.64 -1.09
CA ALA A 470 52.08 -18.23 -0.51
C ALA A 470 52.82 -17.15 -1.34
N GLN A 471 52.72 -17.22 -2.67
CA GLN A 471 53.34 -16.30 -3.61
C GLN A 471 52.66 -14.92 -3.64
N GLY A 472 51.47 -14.77 -3.04
CA GLY A 472 50.69 -13.54 -3.06
C GLY A 472 49.93 -13.34 -4.36
N GLU A 473 49.42 -14.42 -4.94
CA GLU A 473 48.52 -14.44 -6.09
C GLU A 473 47.11 -14.79 -5.60
N ALA A 474 46.08 -14.18 -6.19
CA ALA A 474 44.69 -14.43 -5.81
C ALA A 474 44.22 -15.81 -6.30
N GLU A 475 43.65 -16.61 -5.41
CA GLU A 475 42.93 -17.84 -5.74
C GLU A 475 41.42 -17.58 -5.83
N VAL A 476 40.64 -18.62 -6.15
CA VAL A 476 39.17 -18.58 -6.02
C VAL A 476 38.81 -18.23 -4.56
N PRO A 477 38.04 -17.16 -4.32
CA PRO A 477 37.71 -16.73 -2.96
C PRO A 477 36.84 -17.77 -2.25
N LEU A 478 36.94 -17.83 -0.92
CA LEU A 478 36.10 -18.68 -0.11
C LEU A 478 34.70 -18.07 0.00
N VAL A 479 33.69 -18.83 -0.38
CA VAL A 479 32.28 -18.48 -0.23
C VAL A 479 31.64 -19.52 0.68
N SER A 480 31.06 -19.07 1.79
CA SER A 480 30.33 -19.94 2.72
C SER A 480 28.87 -20.03 2.31
N ASP A 481 28.39 -21.23 1.97
CA ASP A 481 26.98 -21.46 1.63
C ASP A 481 26.05 -21.09 2.80
N TYR A 482 26.43 -21.44 4.04
CA TYR A 482 25.68 -21.07 5.24
C TYR A 482 25.59 -19.56 5.45
N LEU A 483 26.68 -18.82 5.20
CA LEU A 483 26.66 -17.35 5.27
C LEU A 483 25.80 -16.76 4.14
N ALA A 484 25.93 -17.28 2.92
CA ALA A 484 25.16 -16.84 1.77
C ALA A 484 23.65 -17.05 1.95
N ASP A 485 23.25 -18.20 2.50
CA ASP A 485 21.86 -18.53 2.79
C ASP A 485 21.32 -17.73 3.98
N TYR A 486 22.12 -17.48 5.03
CA TYR A 486 21.74 -16.64 6.16
C TYR A 486 21.51 -15.17 5.75
N VAL A 487 22.42 -14.59 4.96
CA VAL A 487 22.27 -13.23 4.41
C VAL A 487 21.06 -13.17 3.46
N ARG A 488 20.85 -14.17 2.61
CA ARG A 488 19.67 -14.25 1.73
C ARG A 488 18.37 -14.35 2.54
N ALA A 489 18.35 -15.11 3.64
CA ALA A 489 17.20 -15.22 4.52
C ALA A 489 16.86 -13.89 5.21
N GLN A 490 17.86 -13.16 5.74
CA GLN A 490 17.64 -11.82 6.30
C GLN A 490 17.10 -10.85 5.27
N ASN A 491 17.71 -10.79 4.08
CA ASN A 491 17.28 -9.88 3.01
C ASN A 491 15.85 -10.19 2.54
N ASN A 492 15.48 -11.48 2.41
CA ASN A 492 14.12 -11.89 2.07
C ASN A 492 13.11 -11.49 3.17
N ALA A 493 13.44 -11.66 4.45
CA ALA A 493 12.57 -11.27 5.55
C ALA A 493 12.37 -9.74 5.61
N ALA A 494 13.45 -8.97 5.41
CA ALA A 494 13.40 -7.52 5.32
C ALA A 494 12.54 -7.04 4.13
N SER A 495 12.73 -7.63 2.93
CA SER A 495 11.94 -7.27 1.74
C SER A 495 10.44 -7.57 1.92
N LEU A 496 10.09 -8.69 2.55
CA LEU A 496 8.70 -9.04 2.86
C LEU A 496 8.07 -8.07 3.87
N SER A 497 8.81 -7.68 4.92
CA SER A 497 8.36 -6.68 5.90
C SER A 497 8.08 -5.33 5.21
N THR A 498 9.03 -4.82 4.43
CA THR A 498 8.91 -3.58 3.67
C THR A 498 7.75 -3.61 2.66
N ALA A 499 7.57 -4.74 1.95
CA ALA A 499 6.44 -4.92 1.04
C ALA A 499 5.08 -4.91 1.78
N LEU A 500 4.98 -5.55 2.95
CA LEU A 500 3.78 -5.51 3.79
C LEU A 500 3.46 -4.10 4.28
N TRP A 501 4.47 -3.30 4.67
CA TRP A 501 4.28 -1.89 5.01
C TRP A 501 3.74 -1.09 3.81
N HIS A 502 4.38 -1.20 2.63
CA HIS A 502 3.92 -0.49 1.43
C HIS A 502 2.50 -0.89 1.00
N ILE A 503 2.13 -2.18 1.08
CA ILE A 503 0.76 -2.64 0.79
C ILE A 503 -0.25 -2.00 1.75
N ASN A 504 0.04 -1.97 3.05
CA ASN A 504 -0.84 -1.34 4.04
C ASN A 504 -1.01 0.18 3.80
N PHE A 505 0.09 0.89 3.52
CA PHE A 505 0.02 2.32 3.17
C PHE A 505 -0.78 2.57 1.88
N ALA A 506 -0.58 1.74 0.85
CA ALA A 506 -1.30 1.85 -0.42
C ALA A 506 -2.81 1.62 -0.27
N VAL A 507 -3.22 0.60 0.50
CA VAL A 507 -4.63 0.32 0.80
C VAL A 507 -5.28 1.48 1.57
N LEU A 508 -4.62 2.00 2.61
CA LEU A 508 -5.13 3.14 3.39
C LEU A 508 -5.25 4.41 2.54
N LEU A 509 -4.25 4.70 1.69
CA LEU A 509 -4.28 5.83 0.77
C LEU A 509 -5.48 5.74 -0.21
N VAL A 510 -5.76 4.55 -0.75
CA VAL A 510 -6.93 4.31 -1.60
C VAL A 510 -8.25 4.54 -0.83
N ILE A 511 -8.35 4.09 0.42
CA ILE A 511 -9.54 4.32 1.27
C ILE A 511 -9.75 5.81 1.54
N ILE A 512 -8.69 6.56 1.83
CA ILE A 512 -8.73 8.02 2.03
C ILE A 512 -9.21 8.72 0.76
N ILE A 513 -8.58 8.44 -0.39
CA ILE A 513 -8.93 9.06 -1.68
C ILE A 513 -10.38 8.74 -2.07
N ALA A 514 -10.80 7.48 -1.95
CA ALA A 514 -12.18 7.07 -2.24
C ALA A 514 -13.20 7.74 -1.30
N GLY A 515 -12.91 7.79 0.01
CA GLY A 515 -13.77 8.45 1.01
C GLY A 515 -13.91 9.95 0.76
N LEU A 516 -12.83 10.64 0.42
CA LEU A 516 -12.85 12.06 0.03
C LEU A 516 -13.66 12.31 -1.25
N ILE A 517 -13.48 11.47 -2.28
CA ILE A 517 -14.21 11.59 -3.56
C ILE A 517 -15.72 11.37 -3.34
N VAL A 518 -16.11 10.30 -2.64
CA VAL A 518 -17.51 9.96 -2.36
C VAL A 518 -18.14 11.03 -1.46
N GLY A 519 -17.45 11.44 -0.39
CA GLY A 519 -17.90 12.50 0.51
C GLY A 519 -18.11 13.83 -0.23
N TYR A 520 -17.16 14.22 -1.07
CA TYR A 520 -17.27 15.45 -1.87
C TYR A 520 -18.41 15.37 -2.91
N ALA A 521 -18.56 14.23 -3.60
CA ALA A 521 -19.66 14.02 -4.55
C ALA A 521 -21.03 14.12 -3.86
N HIS A 522 -21.21 13.49 -2.70
CA HIS A 522 -22.45 13.58 -1.91
C HIS A 522 -22.67 14.97 -1.26
N ARG A 523 -21.58 15.68 -0.91
CA ARG A 523 -21.66 17.10 -0.48
C ARG A 523 -22.15 18.00 -1.60
N LEU A 524 -21.62 17.87 -2.81
CA LEU A 524 -22.13 18.63 -3.96
C LEU A 524 -23.59 18.24 -4.27
N ARG A 525 -23.92 16.94 -4.21
CA ARG A 525 -25.25 16.38 -4.49
C ARG A 525 -26.33 16.99 -3.57
N SER A 526 -26.08 17.06 -2.27
CA SER A 526 -27.03 17.66 -1.32
C SER A 526 -27.24 19.16 -1.56
N MET A 527 -26.21 19.91 -1.98
CA MET A 527 -26.35 21.34 -2.31
C MET A 527 -27.23 21.57 -3.56
N VAL A 528 -27.08 20.76 -4.61
CA VAL A 528 -27.87 20.90 -5.86
C VAL A 528 -29.35 20.59 -5.63
N TYR A 529 -29.66 19.48 -4.95
CA TYR A 529 -31.04 19.09 -4.68
C TYR A 529 -31.72 19.92 -3.58
N ARG A 530 -30.97 20.62 -2.72
CA ARG A 530 -31.53 21.59 -1.76
C ARG A 530 -32.04 22.88 -2.42
N LEU A 531 -31.53 23.22 -3.61
CA LEU A 531 -31.89 24.44 -4.35
C LEU A 531 -32.96 24.22 -5.44
N THR A 532 -33.24 22.97 -5.81
CA THR A 532 -34.15 22.63 -6.92
C THR A 532 -35.42 21.97 -6.38
N ARG A 533 -36.60 22.49 -6.75
CA ARG A 533 -37.88 21.78 -6.53
C ARG A 533 -38.21 21.00 -7.79
N GLU A 534 -38.17 19.67 -7.70
CA GLU A 534 -38.44 18.77 -8.82
C GLU A 534 -39.97 18.59 -9.01
N HIS A 535 -40.47 18.66 -10.24
CA HIS A 535 -41.91 18.60 -10.57
C HIS A 535 -42.32 17.26 -11.20
N ASN A 536 -43.60 16.89 -11.11
CA ASN A 536 -44.14 15.75 -11.88
C ASN A 536 -44.29 16.12 -13.36
N ALA A 537 -43.97 15.18 -14.25
CA ALA A 537 -44.30 15.28 -15.66
C ALA A 537 -45.83 15.22 -15.87
N LYS A 538 -46.34 15.95 -16.87
CA LYS A 538 -47.72 15.83 -17.36
C LYS A 538 -47.88 14.54 -18.18
N SER A 539 -49.11 14.03 -18.37
CA SER A 539 -49.31 13.04 -19.44
C SER A 539 -49.08 13.68 -20.80
N VAL A 540 -48.62 12.86 -21.75
CA VAL A 540 -48.33 13.19 -23.15
C VAL A 540 -49.14 12.25 -24.08
N GLU A 541 -49.91 11.33 -23.51
CA GLU A 541 -50.72 10.33 -24.24
C GLU A 541 -51.80 10.98 -25.11
N ASP A 542 -52.48 12.02 -24.60
CA ASP A 542 -53.50 12.79 -25.33
C ASP A 542 -52.93 13.75 -26.39
N GLN A 543 -51.60 13.80 -26.56
CA GLN A 543 -50.91 14.84 -27.32
C GLN A 543 -49.89 14.30 -28.32
N GLN A 544 -49.84 12.97 -28.52
CA GLN A 544 -48.83 12.29 -29.34
C GLN A 544 -48.77 12.82 -30.78
N ASP A 545 -49.92 12.97 -31.45
CA ASP A 545 -50.03 13.40 -32.84
C ASP A 545 -49.73 14.91 -33.08
N ILE A 546 -49.30 15.65 -32.05
CA ILE A 546 -48.99 17.10 -32.10
C ILE A 546 -47.50 17.39 -31.81
N ILE A 547 -46.71 16.37 -31.45
CA ILE A 547 -45.29 16.54 -31.05
C ILE A 547 -44.40 16.41 -32.27
N SER A 548 -43.77 17.52 -32.70
CA SER A 548 -42.74 17.47 -33.73
C SER A 548 -41.41 17.04 -33.10
N TRP A 549 -40.85 15.92 -33.55
CA TRP A 549 -39.57 15.43 -33.07
C TRP A 549 -38.37 16.09 -33.76
N ILE A 550 -37.18 15.93 -33.16
CA ILE A 550 -35.89 16.37 -33.72
C ILE A 550 -35.09 15.14 -34.16
N ASP A 551 -34.61 15.17 -35.40
CA ASP A 551 -33.90 14.05 -36.02
C ASP A 551 -32.62 13.64 -35.28
N LEU A 552 -32.41 12.33 -35.21
CA LEU A 552 -31.18 11.72 -34.72
C LEU A 552 -30.07 11.79 -35.79
N SER A 553 -28.83 12.01 -35.36
CA SER A 553 -27.70 12.10 -36.29
C SER A 553 -27.28 10.72 -36.83
N ALA A 554 -27.68 10.43 -38.08
CA ALA A 554 -27.51 9.13 -38.74
C ALA A 554 -26.10 8.51 -38.58
N ASN A 555 -25.04 9.32 -38.68
CA ASN A 555 -23.65 8.82 -38.69
C ASN A 555 -23.05 8.61 -37.29
N ARG A 556 -23.80 8.79 -36.19
CA ARG A 556 -23.29 8.65 -34.80
C ARG A 556 -22.65 7.28 -34.55
N ARG A 557 -23.35 6.19 -34.88
CA ARG A 557 -22.89 4.81 -34.58
C ARG A 557 -21.61 4.48 -35.34
N GLN A 558 -21.56 4.83 -36.64
CA GLN A 558 -20.40 4.62 -37.51
C GLN A 558 -19.17 5.40 -37.00
N ARG A 559 -19.33 6.67 -36.61
CA ARG A 559 -18.24 7.47 -36.01
C ARG A 559 -17.71 6.85 -34.71
N LEU A 560 -18.58 6.38 -33.82
CA LEU A 560 -18.17 5.73 -32.58
C LEU A 560 -17.41 4.42 -32.83
N THR A 561 -17.84 3.60 -33.80
CA THR A 561 -17.09 2.38 -34.18
C THR A 561 -15.72 2.71 -34.78
N THR A 562 -15.61 3.74 -35.63
CA THR A 562 -14.31 4.16 -36.19
C THR A 562 -13.35 4.65 -35.10
N ILE A 563 -13.83 5.45 -34.14
CA ILE A 563 -13.03 5.90 -32.99
C ILE A 563 -12.58 4.72 -32.14
N GLY A 564 -13.46 3.73 -31.89
CA GLY A 564 -13.11 2.51 -31.17
C GLY A 564 -12.03 1.67 -31.84
N ILE A 565 -12.10 1.52 -33.17
CA ILE A 565 -11.08 0.79 -33.96
C ILE A 565 -9.73 1.51 -33.92
N ILE A 566 -9.71 2.84 -34.09
CA ILE A 566 -8.48 3.64 -34.01
C ILE A 566 -7.86 3.54 -32.60
N TYR A 567 -8.68 3.60 -31.55
CA TYR A 567 -8.21 3.45 -30.17
C TYR A 567 -7.62 2.06 -29.90
N ALA A 568 -8.28 0.99 -30.36
CA ALA A 568 -7.79 -0.38 -30.22
C ALA A 568 -6.45 -0.59 -30.94
N ALA A 569 -6.33 -0.10 -32.19
CA ALA A 569 -5.08 -0.18 -32.94
C ALA A 569 -3.94 0.58 -32.25
N ALA A 570 -4.19 1.80 -31.76
CA ALA A 570 -3.21 2.57 -31.00
C ALA A 570 -2.80 1.86 -29.70
N GLY A 571 -3.75 1.27 -28.96
CA GLY A 571 -3.46 0.52 -27.74
C GLY A 571 -2.56 -0.69 -27.98
N VAL A 572 -2.81 -1.46 -29.05
CA VAL A 572 -1.96 -2.61 -29.45
C VAL A 572 -0.54 -2.14 -29.83
N ILE A 573 -0.41 -1.04 -30.58
CA ILE A 573 0.90 -0.48 -30.95
C ILE A 573 1.69 -0.05 -29.71
N ILE A 574 1.05 0.63 -28.75
CA ILE A 574 1.69 1.08 -27.51
C ILE A 574 2.14 -0.13 -26.66
N LEU A 575 1.30 -1.16 -26.53
CA LEU A 575 1.64 -2.41 -25.83
C LEU A 575 2.82 -3.13 -26.49
N ALA A 576 2.86 -3.21 -27.82
CA ALA A 576 3.96 -3.83 -28.55
C ALA A 576 5.30 -3.07 -28.38
N ILE A 577 5.26 -1.73 -28.41
CA ILE A 577 6.45 -0.88 -28.16
C ILE A 577 6.97 -1.09 -26.73
N ILE A 578 6.08 -1.10 -25.73
CA ILE A 578 6.48 -1.25 -24.33
C ILE A 578 7.01 -2.67 -24.04
N TRP A 579 6.45 -3.71 -24.67
CA TRP A 579 7.01 -5.06 -24.60
C TRP A 579 8.41 -5.15 -25.25
N ALA A 580 8.61 -4.51 -26.41
CA ALA A 580 9.91 -4.46 -27.08
C ALA A 580 10.99 -3.66 -26.30
N LEU A 581 10.59 -2.81 -25.35
CA LEU A 581 11.49 -2.07 -24.45
C LEU A 581 11.91 -2.85 -23.20
N GLY A 582 11.54 -4.14 -23.08
CA GLY A 582 11.93 -4.98 -21.94
C GLY A 582 11.25 -4.64 -20.62
N VAL A 583 10.12 -3.92 -20.67
CA VAL A 583 9.37 -3.45 -19.50
C VAL A 583 8.71 -4.63 -18.76
N SER A 584 8.70 -4.59 -17.43
CA SER A 584 8.27 -5.72 -16.60
C SER A 584 6.79 -6.09 -16.77
N SER A 585 6.47 -7.38 -16.60
CA SER A 585 5.12 -7.94 -16.79
C SER A 585 4.03 -7.23 -15.96
N LEU A 586 4.37 -6.75 -14.75
CA LEU A 586 3.44 -6.01 -13.89
C LEU A 586 3.16 -4.59 -14.41
N GLN A 587 4.17 -3.93 -15.00
CA GLN A 587 4.01 -2.62 -15.63
C GLN A 587 3.21 -2.73 -16.95
N VAL A 588 3.41 -3.80 -17.72
CA VAL A 588 2.57 -4.13 -18.89
C VAL A 588 1.11 -4.38 -18.48
N LEU A 589 0.88 -5.14 -17.40
CA LEU A 589 -0.45 -5.38 -16.84
C LEU A 589 -1.13 -4.08 -16.38
N ALA A 590 -0.39 -3.20 -15.68
CA ALA A 590 -0.90 -1.89 -15.26
C ALA A 590 -1.34 -1.04 -16.47
N LEU A 591 -0.53 -1.00 -17.53
CA LEU A 591 -0.89 -0.29 -18.76
C LEU A 591 -2.15 -0.88 -19.42
N PHE A 592 -2.24 -2.21 -19.55
CA PHE A 592 -3.41 -2.87 -20.13
C PHE A 592 -4.70 -2.54 -19.36
N ILE A 593 -4.64 -2.56 -18.03
CA ILE A 593 -5.74 -2.13 -17.16
C ILE A 593 -6.08 -0.66 -17.44
N GLY A 594 -5.10 0.24 -17.44
CA GLY A 594 -5.30 1.67 -17.73
C GLY A 594 -5.99 1.94 -19.09
N LEU A 595 -5.61 1.21 -20.13
CA LEU A 595 -6.19 1.30 -21.49
C LEU A 595 -7.60 0.68 -21.58
N SER A 596 -7.97 -0.25 -20.70
CA SER A 596 -9.30 -0.87 -20.73
C SER A 596 -10.45 0.12 -20.41
N GLY A 597 -10.20 1.10 -19.54
CA GLY A 597 -11.21 2.08 -19.10
C GLY A 597 -11.80 2.93 -20.23
N PRO A 598 -10.99 3.60 -21.05
CA PRO A 598 -11.48 4.34 -22.22
C PRO A 598 -12.16 3.45 -23.27
N ALA A 599 -11.73 2.19 -23.43
CA ALA A 599 -12.40 1.23 -24.30
C ALA A 599 -13.81 0.89 -23.80
N ILE A 600 -13.96 0.60 -22.49
CA ILE A 600 -15.25 0.40 -21.83
C ILE A 600 -16.12 1.66 -21.97
N ALA A 601 -15.55 2.85 -21.80
CA ALA A 601 -16.27 4.11 -21.99
C ALA A 601 -16.82 4.26 -23.42
N LEU A 602 -16.01 4.01 -24.44
CA LEU A 602 -16.45 4.04 -25.84
C LEU A 602 -17.55 3.00 -26.13
N MET A 603 -17.43 1.80 -25.57
CA MET A 603 -18.45 0.74 -25.69
C MET A 603 -19.79 1.15 -25.05
N LEU A 604 -19.77 1.75 -23.85
CA LEU A 604 -20.96 2.27 -23.18
C LEU A 604 -21.62 3.42 -23.98
N LEU A 605 -20.83 4.31 -24.57
CA LEU A 605 -21.34 5.37 -25.46
C LEU A 605 -21.97 4.83 -26.75
N ALA A 606 -21.43 3.74 -27.29
CA ALA A 606 -21.91 3.11 -28.52
C ALA A 606 -23.18 2.27 -28.30
N ALA A 607 -23.36 1.70 -27.12
CA ALA A 607 -24.55 0.92 -26.74
C ALA A 607 -25.72 1.78 -26.25
N ALA A 608 -25.46 2.94 -25.63
CA ALA A 608 -26.51 3.74 -24.99
C ALA A 608 -27.32 4.61 -25.96
N ASN A 609 -28.63 4.69 -25.70
CA ASN A 609 -29.56 5.58 -26.40
C ASN A 609 -29.16 7.07 -26.20
N THR A 610 -29.47 7.92 -27.18
CA THR A 610 -29.26 9.38 -27.14
C THR A 610 -30.23 10.12 -26.23
N GLY A 611 -31.38 9.51 -25.95
CA GLY A 611 -32.58 10.28 -25.60
C GLY A 611 -33.20 10.95 -26.83
N HIS A 612 -34.31 11.64 -26.63
CA HIS A 612 -35.11 12.28 -27.69
C HIS A 612 -35.52 13.70 -27.26
N ILE A 613 -35.76 14.57 -28.25
CA ILE A 613 -36.24 15.94 -28.06
C ILE A 613 -37.48 16.14 -28.92
N GLY A 614 -38.60 16.46 -28.29
CA GLY A 614 -39.86 16.79 -28.96
C GLY A 614 -40.27 18.24 -28.69
N LEU A 615 -41.06 18.81 -29.60
CA LEU A 615 -41.60 20.17 -29.51
C LEU A 615 -43.12 20.11 -29.52
N LEU A 616 -43.75 20.68 -28.48
CA LEU A 616 -45.19 20.73 -28.31
C LEU A 616 -45.63 22.18 -28.04
N ASN A 617 -46.11 22.87 -29.07
CA ASN A 617 -46.43 24.30 -29.02
C ASN A 617 -45.22 25.15 -28.57
N ASP A 618 -45.26 25.74 -27.37
CA ASP A 618 -44.11 26.44 -26.75
C ASP A 618 -43.48 25.69 -25.57
N GLN A 619 -43.84 24.42 -25.38
CA GLN A 619 -43.20 23.52 -24.44
C GLN A 619 -42.22 22.58 -25.16
N LEU A 620 -41.08 22.35 -24.53
CA LEU A 620 -40.06 21.40 -24.96
C LEU A 620 -40.27 20.11 -24.18
N LEU A 621 -40.28 18.97 -24.87
CA LEU A 621 -40.36 17.63 -24.32
C LEU A 621 -38.96 17.02 -24.36
N LEU A 622 -38.39 16.70 -23.20
CA LEU A 622 -37.13 15.98 -23.10
C LEU A 622 -37.40 14.52 -22.73
N VAL A 623 -36.67 13.60 -23.36
CA VAL A 623 -36.64 12.17 -23.04
C VAL A 623 -35.19 11.76 -22.83
N ASP A 624 -34.84 11.30 -21.63
CA ASP A 624 -33.50 10.79 -21.29
C ASP A 624 -33.24 9.39 -21.89
N HIS A 625 -31.98 8.94 -21.91
CA HIS A 625 -31.57 7.61 -22.41
C HIS A 625 -32.28 6.42 -21.73
N ASN A 626 -32.84 6.62 -20.52
CA ASN A 626 -33.68 5.64 -19.81
C ASN A 626 -35.17 5.65 -20.24
N ASN A 627 -35.51 6.39 -21.30
CA ASN A 627 -36.86 6.69 -21.78
C ASN A 627 -37.75 7.38 -20.71
N ILE A 628 -37.14 8.07 -19.75
CA ILE A 628 -37.85 8.91 -18.77
C ILE A 628 -38.06 10.28 -19.39
N TYR A 629 -39.30 10.79 -19.37
CA TYR A 629 -39.66 12.05 -20.01
C TYR A 629 -40.16 13.13 -19.05
N ASN A 630 -40.01 14.39 -19.46
CA ASN A 630 -40.57 15.56 -18.79
C ASN A 630 -40.84 16.71 -19.79
N LEU A 631 -41.83 17.54 -19.48
CA LEU A 631 -42.36 18.59 -20.37
C LEU A 631 -42.33 19.94 -19.65
N GLY A 632 -41.76 20.97 -20.28
CA GLY A 632 -41.63 22.30 -19.68
C GLY A 632 -41.28 23.43 -20.65
N SER A 633 -41.40 24.66 -20.18
CA SER A 633 -41.07 25.89 -20.91
C SER A 633 -40.43 26.94 -19.98
N GLY A 634 -39.81 27.97 -20.56
CA GLY A 634 -39.18 29.07 -19.84
C GLY A 634 -38.21 28.59 -18.74
N PRO A 635 -38.32 29.08 -17.50
CA PRO A 635 -37.32 28.84 -16.45
C PRO A 635 -37.20 27.38 -15.99
N ARG A 636 -38.15 26.49 -16.33
CA ARG A 636 -38.01 25.04 -16.08
C ARG A 636 -37.03 24.35 -17.02
N ILE A 637 -36.65 25.00 -18.13
CA ILE A 637 -35.59 24.52 -19.02
C ILE A 637 -34.24 24.94 -18.42
N HIS A 638 -33.47 23.98 -17.93
CA HIS A 638 -32.11 24.18 -17.47
C HIS A 638 -31.14 23.81 -18.61
N PHE A 639 -30.17 24.67 -18.93
CA PHE A 639 -29.22 24.39 -20.01
C PHE A 639 -27.77 24.69 -19.65
N ARG A 640 -26.84 23.90 -20.18
CA ARG A 640 -25.41 24.21 -20.08
C ARG A 640 -24.58 23.56 -21.19
N GLU A 641 -24.01 24.41 -22.04
CA GLU A 641 -23.02 24.07 -23.08
C GLU A 641 -23.54 23.02 -24.10
N ARG A 642 -23.56 21.73 -23.73
CA ARG A 642 -23.96 20.61 -24.60
C ARG A 642 -25.08 19.73 -23.98
N PHE A 643 -25.68 20.18 -22.88
CA PHE A 643 -26.74 19.46 -22.16
C PHE A 643 -27.98 20.34 -21.97
N LEU A 644 -29.15 19.74 -22.18
CA LEU A 644 -30.46 20.28 -21.80
C LEU A 644 -31.04 19.43 -20.67
N MET A 645 -31.77 20.06 -19.75
CA MET A 645 -32.29 19.41 -18.55
C MET A 645 -33.66 19.96 -18.17
N MET A 646 -34.53 19.11 -17.63
CA MET A 646 -35.80 19.48 -17.00
C MET A 646 -36.05 18.60 -15.79
N ASP A 647 -36.08 19.21 -14.61
CA ASP A 647 -36.02 18.47 -13.34
C ASP A 647 -34.83 17.48 -13.42
N ASP A 648 -34.98 16.16 -13.25
CA ASP A 648 -33.87 15.19 -13.39
C ASP A 648 -33.65 14.62 -14.81
N VAL A 649 -34.50 14.94 -15.79
CA VAL A 649 -34.36 14.44 -17.17
C VAL A 649 -33.24 15.22 -17.87
N VAL A 650 -32.18 14.53 -18.31
CA VAL A 650 -31.00 15.14 -18.95
C VAL A 650 -30.82 14.61 -20.36
N VAL A 651 -30.69 15.49 -21.35
CA VAL A 651 -30.44 15.12 -22.75
C VAL A 651 -29.11 15.72 -23.23
N PHE A 652 -28.24 14.88 -23.77
CA PHE A 652 -26.97 15.28 -24.37
C PHE A 652 -27.16 15.67 -25.83
N VAL A 653 -26.93 16.95 -26.15
CA VAL A 653 -27.23 17.55 -27.46
C VAL A 653 -26.18 17.19 -28.53
N GLY A 654 -24.94 16.93 -28.11
CA GLY A 654 -23.84 16.54 -28.99
C GLY A 654 -22.54 17.35 -28.81
N THR A 655 -21.45 16.85 -29.37
CA THR A 655 -20.23 17.62 -29.69
C THR A 655 -19.97 17.58 -31.21
N PRO A 656 -19.09 18.43 -31.77
CA PRO A 656 -18.68 18.31 -33.18
C PRO A 656 -18.09 16.93 -33.56
N LEU A 657 -17.42 16.25 -32.63
CA LEU A 657 -16.92 14.89 -32.82
C LEU A 657 -18.04 13.84 -32.65
N LEU A 658 -18.94 14.08 -31.68
CA LEU A 658 -20.00 13.16 -31.26
C LEU A 658 -21.37 13.86 -31.30
N PRO A 659 -21.95 14.11 -32.48
CA PRO A 659 -23.30 14.62 -32.58
C PRO A 659 -24.30 13.62 -31.97
N ALA A 660 -25.42 14.13 -31.44
CA ALA A 660 -26.56 13.31 -31.05
C ALA A 660 -27.72 13.52 -32.02
N PHE A 661 -28.11 14.78 -32.23
CA PHE A 661 -29.22 15.20 -33.10
C PHE A 661 -28.74 16.01 -34.33
N ALA A 662 -29.64 16.26 -35.27
CA ALA A 662 -29.40 17.12 -36.43
C ALA A 662 -29.12 18.58 -36.02
N GLU A 663 -27.88 19.05 -36.23
CA GLU A 663 -27.43 20.36 -35.74
C GLU A 663 -28.23 21.54 -36.31
N GLN A 664 -28.66 21.46 -37.57
CA GLN A 664 -29.48 22.50 -38.20
C GLN A 664 -30.85 22.63 -37.51
N GLN A 665 -31.54 21.50 -37.23
CA GLN A 665 -32.83 21.51 -36.54
C GLN A 665 -32.71 21.99 -35.09
N LEU A 666 -31.65 21.59 -34.38
CA LEU A 666 -31.35 22.12 -33.04
C LEU A 666 -31.19 23.64 -33.04
N ARG A 667 -30.36 24.17 -33.97
CA ARG A 667 -30.10 25.61 -34.12
C ARG A 667 -31.36 26.40 -34.50
N GLN A 668 -32.24 25.84 -35.32
CA GLN A 668 -33.45 26.52 -35.81
C GLN A 668 -34.64 26.39 -34.86
N ARG A 669 -34.99 25.18 -34.41
CA ARG A 669 -36.26 24.89 -33.70
C ARG A 669 -36.14 24.90 -32.17
N VAL A 670 -34.98 24.52 -31.63
CA VAL A 670 -34.78 24.32 -30.17
C VAL A 670 -34.08 25.50 -29.51
N ALA A 671 -33.07 26.09 -30.15
CA ALA A 671 -32.23 27.13 -29.56
C ALA A 671 -33.00 28.36 -29.03
N GLN A 672 -34.03 28.83 -29.76
CA GLN A 672 -34.84 29.98 -29.33
C GLN A 672 -35.57 29.72 -28.00
N ARG A 673 -36.16 28.52 -27.82
CA ARG A 673 -36.86 28.13 -26.59
C ARG A 673 -35.90 27.90 -25.43
N VAL A 674 -34.70 27.39 -25.70
CA VAL A 674 -33.64 27.20 -24.70
C VAL A 674 -33.09 28.52 -24.16
N LEU A 675 -33.08 29.60 -24.95
CA LEU A 675 -32.66 30.93 -24.50
C LEU A 675 -33.60 31.54 -23.42
N ALA A 676 -34.85 31.07 -23.31
CA ALA A 676 -35.75 31.42 -22.22
C ALA A 676 -35.52 30.61 -20.92
N GLY A 677 -34.56 29.69 -20.93
CA GLY A 677 -34.19 28.82 -19.80
C GLY A 677 -33.12 29.39 -18.86
N ILE A 678 -32.84 28.66 -17.79
CA ILE A 678 -31.81 29.01 -16.80
C ILE A 678 -30.49 28.33 -17.15
N LYS A 679 -29.41 29.12 -17.23
CA LYS A 679 -28.05 28.63 -17.47
C LYS A 679 -27.44 28.08 -16.17
N VAL A 680 -27.38 26.77 -16.02
CA VAL A 680 -26.89 26.11 -14.78
C VAL A 680 -25.36 26.03 -14.70
N ASP A 681 -24.84 25.73 -13.51
CA ASP A 681 -23.41 25.55 -13.24
C ASP A 681 -22.91 24.14 -13.63
N ARG A 682 -21.58 23.96 -13.72
CA ARG A 682 -20.98 22.67 -14.12
C ARG A 682 -21.14 21.57 -13.06
N LYS A 683 -21.30 21.91 -11.77
CA LYS A 683 -21.51 20.94 -10.68
C LYS A 683 -22.93 20.36 -10.74
N THR A 684 -23.94 21.21 -10.96
CA THR A 684 -25.33 20.80 -11.22
C THR A 684 -25.41 19.83 -12.40
N VAL A 685 -24.73 20.15 -13.51
CA VAL A 685 -24.64 19.27 -14.69
C VAL A 685 -24.08 17.90 -14.32
N LEU A 686 -22.91 17.86 -13.68
CA LEU A 686 -22.25 16.62 -13.29
C LEU A 686 -23.13 15.76 -12.37
N ILE A 687 -23.83 16.38 -11.42
CA ILE A 687 -24.69 15.67 -10.46
C ILE A 687 -25.93 15.08 -11.11
N LYS A 688 -26.64 15.81 -11.97
CA LYS A 688 -27.81 15.25 -12.66
C LYS A 688 -27.40 14.16 -13.66
N LEU A 689 -26.23 14.27 -14.29
CA LEU A 689 -25.65 13.17 -15.09
C LEU A 689 -25.28 11.93 -14.25
N ILE A 690 -24.67 12.10 -13.07
CA ILE A 690 -24.42 11.00 -12.11
C ILE A 690 -25.74 10.36 -11.67
N ASN A 691 -26.74 11.17 -11.32
CA ASN A 691 -28.01 10.71 -10.77
C ASN A 691 -28.90 9.99 -11.80
N GLY A 692 -28.91 10.46 -13.05
CA GLY A 692 -29.57 9.76 -14.16
C GLY A 692 -28.79 8.55 -14.68
N GLY A 693 -27.57 8.30 -14.19
CA GLY A 693 -26.71 7.21 -14.65
C GLY A 693 -26.16 7.39 -16.07
N HIS A 694 -26.09 8.63 -16.57
CA HIS A 694 -25.82 8.92 -17.98
C HIS A 694 -24.51 8.30 -18.50
N PRO A 695 -24.48 7.68 -19.70
CA PRO A 695 -23.35 6.87 -20.20
C PRO A 695 -22.00 7.60 -20.23
N LEU A 696 -21.99 8.91 -20.54
CA LEU A 696 -20.78 9.74 -20.46
C LEU A 696 -20.12 9.71 -19.07
N VAL A 697 -20.91 9.67 -18.00
CA VAL A 697 -20.41 9.61 -16.62
C VAL A 697 -20.02 8.19 -16.23
N GLN A 698 -20.78 7.17 -16.65
CA GLN A 698 -20.38 5.78 -16.42
C GLN A 698 -19.01 5.47 -17.06
N GLY A 699 -18.80 5.91 -18.31
CA GLY A 699 -17.50 5.77 -18.99
C GLY A 699 -16.37 6.58 -18.33
N ALA A 700 -16.67 7.78 -17.82
CA ALA A 700 -15.69 8.57 -17.06
C ALA A 700 -15.30 7.89 -15.73
N ILE A 701 -16.27 7.28 -15.03
CA ILE A 701 -16.02 6.51 -13.80
C ILE A 701 -15.19 5.27 -14.12
N ALA A 702 -15.53 4.50 -15.15
CA ALA A 702 -14.76 3.34 -15.59
C ALA A 702 -13.31 3.70 -15.96
N THR A 703 -13.11 4.83 -16.64
CA THR A 703 -11.77 5.35 -16.96
C THR A 703 -11.01 5.76 -15.71
N ALA A 704 -11.65 6.45 -14.76
CA ALA A 704 -11.00 6.89 -13.53
C ALA A 704 -10.62 5.71 -12.61
N THR A 705 -11.47 4.68 -12.50
CA THR A 705 -11.17 3.49 -11.68
C THR A 705 -10.02 2.68 -12.26
N THR A 706 -10.01 2.39 -13.57
CA THR A 706 -8.93 1.61 -14.18
C THR A 706 -7.59 2.34 -14.16
N VAL A 707 -7.57 3.66 -14.37
CA VAL A 707 -6.33 4.47 -14.25
C VAL A 707 -5.83 4.47 -12.80
N LEU A 708 -6.71 4.55 -11.80
CA LEU A 708 -6.32 4.47 -10.39
C LEU A 708 -5.77 3.07 -10.02
N THR A 709 -6.38 1.99 -10.52
CA THR A 709 -5.84 0.62 -10.36
C THR A 709 -4.48 0.46 -11.05
N ALA A 710 -4.29 1.02 -12.24
CA ALA A 710 -3.00 1.02 -12.94
C ALA A 710 -1.92 1.76 -12.14
N MET A 711 -2.22 2.96 -11.63
CA MET A 711 -1.30 3.72 -10.77
C MET A 711 -0.93 2.97 -9.49
N LEU A 712 -1.89 2.25 -8.88
CA LEU A 712 -1.64 1.44 -7.68
C LEU A 712 -0.65 0.30 -7.95
N ILE A 713 -0.79 -0.41 -9.08
CA ILE A 713 0.13 -1.47 -9.49
C ILE A 713 1.52 -0.89 -9.78
N LEU A 714 1.59 0.24 -10.51
CA LEU A 714 2.87 0.91 -10.79
C LEU A 714 3.60 1.32 -9.52
N LEU A 715 2.88 1.87 -8.53
CA LEU A 715 3.45 2.25 -7.22
C LEU A 715 4.10 1.05 -6.52
N ILE A 716 3.43 -0.10 -6.51
CA ILE A 716 3.95 -1.35 -5.92
C ILE A 716 5.22 -1.83 -6.67
N THR A 717 5.24 -1.74 -8.00
CA THR A 717 6.43 -2.13 -8.80
C THR A 717 7.62 -1.18 -8.63
N ALA A 718 7.36 0.10 -8.32
CA ALA A 718 8.40 1.10 -8.11
C ALA A 718 9.06 1.00 -6.72
N THR A 719 8.54 0.15 -5.83
CA THR A 719 9.11 -0.18 -4.52
C THR A 719 9.68 -1.61 -4.43
N SER A 720 9.72 -2.35 -5.54
CA SER A 720 10.30 -3.70 -5.61
C SER A 720 11.53 -3.79 -6.53
N VAL A 721 12.14 -2.64 -6.83
CA VAL A 721 13.38 -2.44 -7.59
C VAL A 721 14.21 -1.41 -6.84
#